data_AF-A0A368UBY8-F1
#
_entry.id   AF-A0A368UBY8-F1
#
_cell.length_a   1.000
_cell.length_b   1.000
_cell.length_c   1.000
_cell.angle_alpha   90.00
_cell.angle_beta   90.00
_cell.angle_gamma   90.00
#
_symmetry.space_group_name_H-M   'P 1'
#
loop_
_entity.id
_entity.type
_entity.pdbx_description
1 polymer ?
#
loop_
_entity_poly.entity_id
_entity_poly.type
_entity_poly.pdbx_seq_one_letter_code
_entity_poly.pdbx_strand_id
1 'polypeptide(L)'
;MSKFGKELFVKKQKFSIRKFNVGVFSVLIGATLAMAGTAVSADEQTSTTTTETVATDTASTSASEAESADTATDQTTDTTASSTEQATTSDSTSTDTDSASGSTDSSAATSSDTTTESSQDDTAASSSGDTSTTADTTTSSDSTATTTDTSATTALTEDADTASSQATQITDNNKTTVQLSSTFLEDHPATDSDKYQRGLNDDWISETAKEKAQAVNAALGSGSDAASANVQISSTVDTATNVSTWTVTFNGSGGVKYADGTIKTDGTSSYGVLISKDLTVTSLQYSTDGTTWYTISDLTSSHSLTDLSSIVNYLTYASGDAAYTSFNNDLQSTSLSEAFGISTTDYNTSYSFSPWSGAVSGQTTGKNNSVKFMIRLTTTLDPSVSTTFTGVMAAERYIASALNDEDNGIELSITMATYSVSNRSVTYYTQEGIASDPITVEVEAGDGVTLSDAQLSYTLKKASINGASDSYTTSAEKSVTVSNVTGTKTFYDVETANLSGPSSLVQAQASATELKTTLDNILLPSTTDDQKYLSIEDLTVASDYRASYVYDPDSKKFIITVVKTLASTTEVTSPGTTRVANTSDLTDEEKEEVATAITTANPDLPEDTTITVADNGDATLTFSDDSTTTVTNTVETAMSSSAQAPTTLVAVADKTNLTEAEKTAVMQAVAAANTNVSNVTVDNEGNATITFSDSTTATISADKTVTEKAKTDAADSVTATNRAGSSTIGTALTIPRASEVYPDGTSFEIVLTATDGTTQTIKGYTSSSESSGFVITEGSDLVARVSSGTNNLSVYLTPSVSNGTTVSVTVTEPNKTPSDAVSTTITVDTSKLDSAVSAAGDAVTAADGESLTDAQQAFNEALATAKSLQTDGSAYASATQAEINAATTALQEAQSALEAETSAKE
;
A
#
# COMPACT_ATOMS: atom_id res chain seq x y z
N MET A 1 27.50 35.43 25.35
CA MET A 1 28.35 36.61 25.69
C MET A 1 29.60 36.57 24.80
N SER A 2 30.19 37.72 24.41
CA SER A 2 31.38 37.89 23.53
C SER A 2 31.23 37.31 22.09
N LYS A 3 31.51 37.97 20.94
CA LYS A 3 32.62 38.84 20.43
C LYS A 3 33.94 38.06 20.25
N PHE A 4 34.62 38.01 19.08
CA PHE A 4 34.46 38.57 17.70
C PHE A 4 35.18 37.63 16.68
N GLY A 5 35.17 37.76 15.33
CA GLY A 5 34.58 38.71 14.34
C GLY A 5 35.58 39.17 13.23
N LYS A 6 35.10 39.84 12.14
CA LYS A 6 35.86 40.58 11.07
C LYS A 6 36.60 39.73 9.97
N GLU A 7 36.72 40.06 8.66
CA GLU A 7 36.45 41.25 7.79
C GLU A 7 36.04 40.97 6.28
N LEU A 8 35.26 41.90 5.69
CA LEU A 8 35.24 42.48 4.30
C LEU A 8 35.21 41.70 2.93
N PHE A 9 34.04 41.77 2.24
CA PHE A 9 33.70 42.54 0.99
C PHE A 9 34.06 42.16 -0.50
N VAL A 10 33.06 42.39 -1.40
CA VAL A 10 33.04 42.73 -2.88
C VAL A 10 32.80 41.63 -3.97
N LYS A 11 31.88 41.94 -4.91
CA LYS A 11 31.50 41.20 -6.16
C LYS A 11 32.30 41.65 -7.41
N LYS A 12 32.47 40.78 -8.43
CA LYS A 12 31.91 40.91 -9.82
C LYS A 12 32.41 39.86 -10.86
N GLN A 13 31.62 39.64 -11.91
CA GLN A 13 31.87 38.75 -13.07
C GLN A 13 32.78 39.37 -14.15
N LYS A 14 33.37 38.53 -15.04
CA LYS A 14 33.77 38.86 -16.43
C LYS A 14 33.71 37.64 -17.37
N PHE A 15 33.39 37.88 -18.65
CA PHE A 15 33.49 36.92 -19.77
C PHE A 15 34.89 36.91 -20.42
N SER A 16 35.17 35.90 -21.26
CA SER A 16 36.24 35.95 -22.27
C SER A 16 35.92 35.09 -23.50
N ILE A 17 36.31 35.55 -24.69
CA ILE A 17 36.20 34.85 -26.00
C ILE A 17 37.53 35.00 -26.76
N ARG A 18 37.97 33.93 -27.46
CA ARG A 18 38.86 33.84 -28.65
C ARG A 18 39.27 32.35 -28.85
N LYS A 19 39.67 31.84 -30.03
CA LYS A 19 39.96 32.43 -31.35
C LYS A 19 39.78 31.40 -32.49
N PHE A 20 39.71 31.87 -33.74
CA PHE A 20 39.59 31.09 -34.98
C PHE A 20 40.93 30.53 -35.51
N ASN A 21 40.89 29.51 -36.39
CA ASN A 21 41.93 29.16 -37.38
C ASN A 21 41.32 28.33 -38.55
N VAL A 22 42.05 28.14 -39.66
CA VAL A 22 41.50 27.74 -40.98
C VAL A 22 42.23 26.52 -41.59
N GLY A 23 41.52 25.64 -42.31
CA GLY A 23 42.09 24.45 -43.01
C GLY A 23 41.31 24.04 -44.28
N VAL A 24 41.96 24.18 -45.43
CA VAL A 24 41.42 24.11 -46.81
C VAL A 24 41.14 22.71 -47.41
N PHE A 25 40.06 22.64 -48.21
CA PHE A 25 39.83 21.82 -49.43
C PHE A 25 39.94 20.27 -49.41
N SER A 26 38.86 19.59 -49.85
CA SER A 26 38.83 18.91 -51.17
C SER A 26 37.45 18.45 -51.64
N VAL A 27 37.23 18.69 -52.94
CA VAL A 27 36.05 18.51 -53.79
C VAL A 27 35.60 17.05 -54.00
N LEU A 28 34.28 16.84 -54.12
CA LEU A 28 33.72 15.92 -55.12
C LEU A 28 32.38 16.46 -55.65
N ILE A 29 32.23 16.53 -56.97
CA ILE A 29 31.01 16.96 -57.67
C ILE A 29 30.56 15.80 -58.58
N GLY A 30 29.28 15.46 -58.51
CA GLY A 30 28.60 14.57 -59.46
C GLY A 30 27.23 15.16 -59.78
N ALA A 31 26.90 15.26 -61.08
CA ALA A 31 25.68 15.89 -61.56
C ALA A 31 25.17 15.17 -62.83
N THR A 32 23.94 15.51 -63.23
CA THR A 32 23.24 15.09 -64.48
C THR A 32 22.78 13.62 -64.56
N LEU A 33 21.82 13.24 -65.42
CA LEU A 33 20.57 13.86 -65.95
C LEU A 33 19.96 12.88 -66.99
N ALA A 34 18.71 12.43 -66.83
CA ALA A 34 17.83 11.81 -67.86
C ALA A 34 16.69 11.01 -67.16
N MET A 35 15.58 10.61 -67.79
CA MET A 35 14.63 11.18 -68.79
C MET A 35 13.68 10.05 -69.24
N ALA A 36 12.41 10.36 -69.52
CA ALA A 36 11.33 9.46 -69.97
C ALA A 36 10.86 8.37 -68.97
N GLY A 37 9.60 7.91 -68.99
CA GLY A 37 8.48 8.32 -69.87
C GLY A 37 7.12 7.72 -69.45
N THR A 38 6.04 8.12 -70.11
CA THR A 38 4.63 7.86 -69.70
C THR A 38 3.79 7.10 -70.74
N ALA A 39 3.13 6.00 -70.34
CA ALA A 39 1.92 5.39 -70.92
C ALA A 39 1.43 4.29 -69.95
N VAL A 40 0.15 3.98 -69.67
CA VAL A 40 -1.16 4.11 -70.37
C VAL A 40 -1.42 3.10 -71.50
N SER A 41 -2.07 1.97 -71.18
CA SER A 41 -3.43 1.60 -71.64
C SER A 41 -3.70 0.07 -71.63
N ALA A 42 -4.98 -0.31 -71.45
CA ALA A 42 -5.68 -1.59 -71.74
C ALA A 42 -5.06 -2.95 -71.27
N ASP A 43 -5.72 -3.85 -70.53
CA ASP A 43 -7.12 -4.36 -70.55
C ASP A 43 -7.40 -5.42 -71.65
N GLU A 44 -7.57 -6.69 -71.25
CA GLU A 44 -8.85 -7.40 -71.43
C GLU A 44 -8.93 -8.76 -70.67
N GLN A 45 -10.18 -9.16 -70.37
CA GLN A 45 -10.72 -10.54 -70.32
C GLN A 45 -10.63 -11.49 -69.09
N THR A 46 -11.70 -11.38 -68.28
CA THR A 46 -12.71 -12.45 -67.95
C THR A 46 -12.58 -13.36 -66.72
N SER A 47 -13.72 -13.46 -66.00
CA SER A 47 -14.27 -14.64 -65.31
C SER A 47 -13.65 -15.10 -63.98
N THR A 48 -14.41 -15.49 -62.93
CA THR A 48 -15.87 -15.45 -62.65
C THR A 48 -16.13 -15.71 -61.15
N THR A 49 -17.33 -15.37 -60.62
CA THR A 49 -18.03 -16.14 -59.54
C THR A 49 -17.38 -16.14 -58.12
N THR A 50 -18.07 -15.79 -57.02
CA THR A 50 -19.46 -15.33 -56.82
C THR A 50 -19.67 -14.71 -55.42
N THR A 51 -20.56 -13.70 -55.32
CA THR A 51 -21.79 -13.67 -54.49
C THR A 51 -21.72 -14.16 -53.02
N GLU A 52 -22.05 -13.39 -51.99
CA GLU A 52 -22.34 -11.93 -51.84
C GLU A 52 -22.22 -11.55 -50.31
N THR A 53 -22.84 -10.58 -49.61
CA THR A 53 -24.03 -9.72 -49.81
C THR A 53 -24.00 -8.46 -48.88
N VAL A 54 -24.76 -7.42 -49.25
CA VAL A 54 -25.56 -6.43 -48.45
C VAL A 54 -25.46 -6.50 -46.90
N ALA A 55 -25.10 -5.47 -46.12
CA ALA A 55 -25.56 -4.04 -46.02
C ALA A 55 -26.99 -3.89 -45.41
N THR A 56 -27.47 -2.83 -44.73
CA THR A 56 -26.90 -1.58 -44.17
C THR A 56 -27.88 -1.03 -43.09
N ASP A 57 -27.34 -0.51 -41.99
CA ASP A 57 -27.73 0.73 -41.27
C ASP A 57 -29.12 1.01 -40.61
N THR A 58 -29.08 1.86 -39.57
CA THR A 58 -30.04 2.91 -39.15
C THR A 58 -31.36 2.57 -38.38
N ALA A 59 -31.28 2.80 -37.05
CA ALA A 59 -32.14 3.63 -36.15
C ALA A 59 -33.67 3.44 -35.93
N SER A 60 -34.02 3.41 -34.62
CA SER A 60 -35.09 4.16 -33.90
C SER A 60 -36.56 4.18 -34.37
N THR A 61 -37.50 3.82 -33.47
CA THR A 61 -38.40 4.75 -32.70
C THR A 61 -39.49 3.94 -31.92
N SER A 62 -40.18 4.56 -30.95
CA SER A 62 -41.07 3.92 -29.96
C SER A 62 -42.57 3.84 -30.31
N ALA A 63 -43.30 2.97 -29.56
CA ALA A 63 -44.61 3.21 -28.90
C ALA A 63 -45.87 2.40 -29.32
N SER A 64 -46.69 2.08 -28.30
CA SER A 64 -48.14 1.75 -28.25
C SER A 64 -48.70 0.47 -28.93
N GLU A 65 -49.42 -0.33 -28.11
CA GLU A 65 -50.82 -0.80 -28.25
C GLU A 65 -51.41 -1.21 -29.62
N ALA A 66 -52.29 -2.23 -29.74
CA ALA A 66 -52.75 -3.30 -28.84
C ALA A 66 -53.58 -4.37 -29.63
N GLU A 67 -53.95 -5.47 -28.96
CA GLU A 67 -55.03 -6.45 -29.30
C GLU A 67 -55.23 -6.99 -30.73
N SER A 68 -54.93 -8.28 -30.93
CA SER A 68 -55.86 -9.35 -31.42
C SER A 68 -55.07 -10.59 -31.85
N ALA A 69 -55.11 -11.70 -31.09
CA ALA A 69 -56.05 -12.83 -31.25
C ALA A 69 -55.74 -13.69 -32.50
N ASP A 70 -55.09 -14.86 -32.35
CA ASP A 70 -55.70 -16.19 -32.08
C ASP A 70 -55.74 -17.00 -33.41
N THR A 71 -55.59 -18.34 -33.52
CA THR A 71 -55.95 -19.45 -32.62
C THR A 71 -55.03 -20.67 -32.76
N ALA A 72 -54.69 -21.33 -31.63
CA ALA A 72 -54.60 -22.80 -31.43
C ALA A 72 -53.97 -23.10 -30.04
N THR A 73 -54.71 -23.26 -28.93
CA THR A 73 -55.51 -24.44 -28.46
C THR A 73 -54.72 -25.75 -28.38
N ASP A 74 -54.95 -26.67 -27.41
CA ASP A 74 -56.02 -26.90 -26.39
C ASP A 74 -55.43 -27.84 -25.28
N GLN A 75 -55.94 -28.16 -24.08
CA GLN A 75 -57.11 -27.84 -23.21
C GLN A 75 -56.83 -28.54 -21.83
N THR A 76 -57.19 -28.19 -20.59
CA THR A 76 -57.45 -26.99 -19.72
C THR A 76 -57.04 -27.47 -18.28
N THR A 77 -57.32 -26.93 -17.08
CA THR A 77 -58.11 -25.86 -16.39
C THR A 77 -57.36 -25.63 -15.04
N ASP A 78 -57.32 -24.49 -14.33
CA ASP A 78 -58.38 -23.54 -13.86
C ASP A 78 -59.25 -24.12 -12.69
N THR A 79 -59.62 -23.42 -11.60
CA THR A 79 -59.52 -21.99 -11.21
C THR A 79 -59.36 -21.82 -9.67
N THR A 80 -58.49 -20.89 -9.22
CA THR A 80 -58.72 -19.77 -8.24
C THR A 80 -59.44 -19.89 -6.86
N ALA A 81 -58.97 -19.04 -5.92
CA ALA A 81 -59.61 -18.46 -4.71
C ALA A 81 -59.68 -19.21 -3.35
N SER A 82 -58.77 -18.81 -2.46
CA SER A 82 -59.01 -18.14 -1.15
C SER A 82 -60.24 -18.45 -0.27
N SER A 83 -59.94 -18.53 1.04
CA SER A 83 -60.77 -18.18 2.23
C SER A 83 -61.60 -19.29 2.96
N THR A 84 -61.22 -19.51 4.23
CA THR A 84 -62.10 -19.65 5.41
C THR A 84 -62.77 -21.01 5.75
N GLU A 85 -62.80 -21.29 7.06
CA GLU A 85 -63.67 -22.21 7.84
C GLU A 85 -63.76 -23.73 7.56
N GLN A 86 -63.07 -24.48 8.43
CA GLN A 86 -63.68 -25.36 9.45
C GLN A 86 -64.72 -26.42 9.02
N ALA A 87 -64.33 -27.71 9.04
CA ALA A 87 -64.82 -28.73 10.01
C ALA A 87 -64.50 -30.21 9.63
N THR A 88 -63.97 -30.98 10.59
CA THR A 88 -64.20 -32.44 10.83
C THR A 88 -63.89 -33.48 9.72
N THR A 89 -63.35 -34.69 9.97
CA THR A 89 -62.93 -35.39 11.23
C THR A 89 -62.03 -36.58 10.89
N SER A 90 -61.06 -36.87 11.77
CA SER A 90 -60.37 -38.16 11.96
C SER A 90 -59.47 -38.67 10.81
N ASP A 91 -58.41 -39.46 11.07
CA ASP A 91 -58.03 -40.15 12.31
C ASP A 91 -56.51 -40.09 12.61
N SER A 92 -56.17 -40.25 13.89
CA SER A 92 -54.95 -40.76 14.56
C SER A 92 -53.70 -41.12 13.71
N THR A 93 -52.43 -40.90 14.10
CA THR A 93 -51.72 -40.41 15.32
C THR A 93 -50.21 -40.34 14.97
N SER A 94 -49.28 -39.64 15.63
CA SER A 94 -49.29 -38.76 16.82
C SER A 94 -47.96 -37.98 16.94
N THR A 95 -48.02 -36.67 17.22
CA THR A 95 -47.32 -35.92 18.30
C THR A 95 -45.81 -36.11 18.59
N ASP A 96 -45.00 -35.09 18.92
CA ASP A 96 -45.22 -33.63 18.91
C ASP A 96 -43.91 -32.81 19.10
N THR A 97 -44.12 -31.49 19.18
CA THR A 97 -43.31 -30.35 19.67
C THR A 97 -42.52 -30.58 20.99
N ASP A 98 -41.72 -29.66 21.55
CA ASP A 98 -41.81 -28.18 21.52
C ASP A 98 -40.50 -27.42 21.83
N SER A 99 -40.67 -26.11 22.01
CA SER A 99 -39.71 -25.02 21.98
C SER A 99 -39.14 -24.64 23.35
N ALA A 100 -38.20 -23.69 23.30
CA ALA A 100 -37.91 -22.65 24.31
C ALA A 100 -36.78 -22.87 25.34
N SER A 101 -35.80 -21.96 25.27
CA SER A 101 -35.23 -21.18 26.38
C SER A 101 -34.94 -21.90 27.72
N GLY A 102 -33.69 -22.32 27.90
CA GLY A 102 -33.12 -22.69 29.21
C GLY A 102 -31.62 -22.44 29.27
N SER A 103 -31.08 -22.17 30.46
CA SER A 103 -29.64 -22.01 30.71
C SER A 103 -29.11 -23.18 31.56
N THR A 104 -27.82 -23.11 31.91
CA THR A 104 -27.07 -23.95 32.90
C THR A 104 -26.81 -25.43 32.58
N ASP A 105 -25.56 -25.67 32.15
CA ASP A 105 -24.52 -26.43 32.90
C ASP A 105 -24.22 -27.93 32.59
N SER A 106 -22.91 -28.20 32.49
CA SER A 106 -22.12 -29.44 32.65
C SER A 106 -22.56 -30.81 32.11
N SER A 107 -21.82 -31.34 31.12
CA SER A 107 -21.00 -32.57 31.26
C SER A 107 -20.12 -32.86 30.02
N ALA A 108 -18.94 -33.47 30.22
CA ALA A 108 -18.06 -34.03 29.17
C ALA A 108 -18.67 -35.29 28.49
N ALA A 109 -18.16 -35.84 27.37
CA ALA A 109 -16.89 -35.63 26.64
C ALA A 109 -17.13 -35.70 25.10
N THR A 110 -16.19 -35.47 24.16
CA THR A 110 -14.87 -36.15 23.98
C THR A 110 -14.04 -35.45 22.88
N SER A 111 -12.71 -35.35 23.04
CA SER A 111 -11.69 -35.08 21.99
C SER A 111 -11.81 -33.74 21.20
N SER A 112 -10.76 -32.97 20.88
CA SER A 112 -9.29 -33.19 20.84
C SER A 112 -8.55 -31.84 20.67
N ASP A 113 -7.35 -31.71 21.25
CA ASP A 113 -6.28 -30.72 20.92
C ASP A 113 -6.60 -29.20 21.04
N THR A 114 -5.63 -28.27 21.03
CA THR A 114 -4.28 -28.13 21.68
C THR A 114 -3.80 -26.67 21.46
N THR A 115 -3.07 -26.09 22.42
CA THR A 115 -2.27 -24.82 22.49
C THR A 115 -2.24 -23.84 21.28
N THR A 116 -2.36 -22.50 21.44
CA THR A 116 -1.51 -21.54 22.21
C THR A 116 -0.04 -21.47 21.70
N GLU A 117 0.70 -20.35 21.56
CA GLU A 117 0.50 -18.89 21.34
C GLU A 117 1.92 -18.27 21.04
N SER A 118 2.13 -17.02 20.57
CA SER A 118 3.45 -16.51 20.05
C SER A 118 4.39 -15.77 21.02
N SER A 119 5.72 -15.96 20.97
CA SER A 119 6.94 -15.15 21.40
C SER A 119 6.88 -13.77 22.21
N GLN A 120 7.91 -13.07 22.76
CA GLN A 120 9.23 -13.31 23.43
C GLN A 120 9.99 -11.92 23.69
N ASP A 121 10.91 -11.85 24.68
CA ASP A 121 12.27 -11.20 24.89
C ASP A 121 12.82 -9.81 24.38
N ASP A 122 13.88 -9.06 24.85
CA ASP A 122 14.71 -8.73 26.11
C ASP A 122 15.69 -7.50 25.93
N THR A 123 16.70 -7.14 26.79
CA THR A 123 16.85 -5.97 27.73
C THR A 123 18.11 -5.03 27.64
N ALA A 124 19.39 -5.32 28.01
CA ALA A 124 20.60 -4.41 28.04
C ALA A 124 20.54 -3.09 28.89
N ALA A 125 21.58 -2.45 29.45
CA ALA A 125 22.98 -2.71 29.90
C ALA A 125 23.55 -1.31 30.33
N SER A 126 24.67 -1.02 31.04
CA SER A 126 25.53 -1.57 32.12
C SER A 126 26.45 -0.35 32.58
N SER A 127 27.47 -0.29 33.45
CA SER A 127 28.32 -1.20 34.24
C SER A 127 29.14 -0.42 35.33
N SER A 128 29.98 -1.12 36.12
CA SER A 128 31.17 -0.67 36.91
C SER A 128 31.02 -0.04 38.33
N GLY A 129 31.81 -0.57 39.29
CA GLY A 129 32.06 0.01 40.63
C GLY A 129 32.42 -1.04 41.70
N ASP A 130 33.62 -0.95 42.33
CA ASP A 130 34.15 -1.92 43.33
C ASP A 130 34.40 -1.26 44.71
N THR A 131 34.19 -2.01 45.81
CA THR A 131 35.00 -2.05 47.07
C THR A 131 34.21 -2.68 48.24
N SER A 132 34.86 -3.56 49.02
CA SER A 132 34.34 -4.14 50.28
C SER A 132 34.87 -3.40 51.53
N THR A 133 34.07 -3.23 52.61
CA THR A 133 34.57 -3.21 54.02
C THR A 133 33.49 -3.23 55.14
N THR A 134 33.68 -4.11 56.13
CA THR A 134 33.36 -4.07 57.59
C THR A 134 32.20 -3.25 58.22
N ALA A 135 31.44 -3.96 59.08
CA ALA A 135 30.92 -3.58 60.43
C ALA A 135 29.97 -2.35 60.56
N ASP A 136 29.09 -2.23 61.57
CA ASP A 136 29.08 -2.84 62.92
C ASP A 136 27.65 -2.96 63.54
N THR A 137 27.54 -3.78 64.59
CA THR A 137 26.51 -3.86 65.66
C THR A 137 25.02 -3.44 65.49
N THR A 138 24.17 -4.39 65.93
CA THR A 138 23.01 -4.25 66.85
C THR A 138 21.58 -3.97 66.36
N THR A 139 20.67 -4.70 67.04
CA THR A 139 19.23 -4.47 67.25
C THR A 139 18.32 -4.77 66.06
N SER A 140 17.77 -5.99 66.05
CA SER A 140 16.50 -6.26 65.40
C SER A 140 15.38 -5.48 66.09
N SER A 141 14.39 -5.02 65.32
CA SER A 141 13.10 -4.55 65.83
C SER A 141 12.02 -4.98 64.86
N ASP A 142 10.95 -5.57 65.41
CA ASP A 142 9.82 -6.12 64.67
C ASP A 142 9.16 -5.06 63.76
N SER A 143 8.81 -5.49 62.53
CA SER A 143 7.90 -4.79 61.64
C SER A 143 7.41 -5.75 60.55
N THR A 144 6.23 -6.35 60.78
CA THR A 144 5.42 -6.92 59.70
C THR A 144 4.96 -5.80 58.76
N ALA A 145 5.08 -6.01 57.45
CA ALA A 145 4.66 -5.05 56.43
C ALA A 145 3.86 -5.77 55.33
N THR A 146 2.86 -5.06 54.77
CA THR A 146 1.87 -5.60 53.84
C THR A 146 2.29 -5.40 52.38
N THR A 147 1.72 -6.21 51.48
CA THR A 147 1.85 -6.17 50.01
C THR A 147 2.15 -4.80 49.41
N THR A 148 3.14 -4.73 48.52
CA THR A 148 3.26 -3.65 47.53
C THR A 148 3.61 -4.28 46.19
N ASP A 149 2.69 -4.18 45.23
CA ASP A 149 2.96 -4.43 43.81
C ASP A 149 4.19 -3.62 43.38
N THR A 150 5.21 -4.34 42.93
CA THR A 150 6.34 -3.76 42.21
C THR A 150 6.57 -4.58 40.96
N SER A 151 5.72 -4.34 39.97
CA SER A 151 5.86 -4.78 38.58
C SER A 151 7.22 -4.34 38.00
N ALA A 152 8.27 -5.09 38.32
CA ALA A 152 9.67 -4.76 38.10
C ALA A 152 10.20 -5.29 36.77
N THR A 153 9.47 -5.04 35.68
CA THR A 153 10.00 -5.21 34.32
C THR A 153 9.82 -3.94 33.52
N THR A 154 10.90 -3.54 32.85
CA THR A 154 10.83 -2.53 31.78
C THR A 154 10.42 -3.27 30.49
N ALA A 155 10.40 -2.55 29.36
CA ALA A 155 10.36 -3.19 28.06
C ALA A 155 11.55 -4.13 27.82
N LEU A 156 11.44 -4.87 26.72
CA LEU A 156 12.54 -5.43 25.95
C LEU A 156 13.52 -4.26 25.55
N THR A 157 14.86 -4.40 25.56
CA THR A 157 15.84 -3.70 24.67
C THR A 157 16.90 -4.61 23.96
N GLU A 158 18.06 -5.06 24.53
CA GLU A 158 19.10 -5.85 23.77
C GLU A 158 20.08 -6.93 24.44
N ASP A 159 20.22 -7.15 25.77
CA ASP A 159 21.36 -7.95 26.36
C ASP A 159 21.14 -8.64 27.74
N ALA A 160 21.77 -9.81 27.95
CA ALA A 160 21.31 -10.94 28.78
C ALA A 160 21.52 -10.86 30.32
N ASP A 161 22.62 -10.26 30.80
CA ASP A 161 22.87 -10.12 32.24
C ASP A 161 21.77 -9.28 32.92
N THR A 162 21.12 -8.41 32.15
CA THR A 162 20.08 -7.47 32.60
C THR A 162 18.73 -8.15 32.81
N ALA A 163 18.38 -9.16 32.01
CA ALA A 163 17.23 -10.03 32.25
C ALA A 163 17.46 -10.94 33.46
N SER A 164 18.62 -11.60 33.50
CA SER A 164 19.02 -12.47 34.62
C SER A 164 18.97 -11.72 35.96
N SER A 165 19.38 -10.44 35.96
CA SER A 165 19.32 -9.56 37.13
C SER A 165 17.89 -9.16 37.51
N GLN A 166 17.02 -8.84 36.54
CA GLN A 166 15.59 -8.53 36.80
C GLN A 166 14.83 -9.76 37.33
N ALA A 167 15.02 -10.93 36.72
CA ALA A 167 14.44 -12.19 37.18
C ALA A 167 14.87 -12.52 38.62
N THR A 168 16.18 -12.43 38.91
CA THR A 168 16.72 -12.61 40.27
C THR A 168 16.11 -11.61 41.25
N GLN A 169 15.98 -10.34 40.86
CA GLN A 169 15.38 -9.30 41.69
C GLN A 169 13.89 -9.56 41.97
N ILE A 170 13.11 -10.06 41.01
CA ILE A 170 11.71 -10.44 41.23
C ILE A 170 11.61 -11.61 42.21
N THR A 171 12.48 -12.61 42.09
CA THR A 171 12.56 -13.74 43.03
C THR A 171 12.96 -13.31 44.44
N ASP A 172 13.94 -12.40 44.57
CA ASP A 172 14.35 -11.84 45.87
C ASP A 172 13.30 -10.87 46.47
N ASN A 173 12.54 -10.14 45.66
CA ASN A 173 11.46 -9.27 46.14
C ASN A 173 10.22 -10.08 46.59
N ASN A 174 9.92 -11.20 45.93
CA ASN A 174 8.85 -12.14 46.31
C ASN A 174 9.28 -13.14 47.41
N LYS A 175 10.51 -13.02 47.93
CA LYS A 175 11.11 -13.90 48.93
C LYS A 175 10.49 -13.70 50.32
N THR A 176 9.39 -14.40 50.59
CA THR A 176 8.93 -14.61 51.97
C THR A 176 10.01 -15.43 52.70
N THR A 177 10.67 -14.82 53.69
CA THR A 177 12.05 -15.15 54.06
C THR A 177 12.26 -16.56 54.64
N VAL A 178 13.29 -17.26 54.14
CA VAL A 178 13.88 -18.45 54.80
C VAL A 178 14.63 -18.00 56.07
N GLN A 179 13.96 -18.03 57.22
CA GLN A 179 14.56 -17.72 58.52
C GLN A 179 15.16 -18.98 59.16
N LEU A 180 16.44 -19.25 58.88
CA LEU A 180 17.24 -20.23 59.62
C LEU A 180 17.72 -19.62 60.96
N SER A 181 16.79 -19.16 61.79
CA SER A 181 17.08 -18.55 63.08
C SER A 181 17.72 -19.56 64.03
N SER A 182 18.95 -19.28 64.47
CA SER A 182 19.58 -19.95 65.61
C SER A 182 19.09 -19.40 66.95
N THR A 183 17.76 -19.24 67.09
CA THR A 183 17.12 -19.14 68.40
C THR A 183 17.30 -20.47 69.13
N PHE A 184 18.38 -20.54 69.90
CA PHE A 184 18.56 -21.54 70.95
C PHE A 184 17.33 -21.47 71.86
N LEU A 185 16.65 -22.60 72.11
CA LEU A 185 15.33 -22.58 72.71
C LEU A 185 15.33 -21.98 74.13
N GLU A 186 14.67 -20.83 74.26
CA GLU A 186 14.20 -20.31 75.55
C GLU A 186 12.88 -21.00 75.97
N ASP A 187 12.13 -21.60 75.03
CA ASP A 187 10.84 -22.29 75.28
C ASP A 187 10.96 -23.77 75.69
N HIS A 188 12.07 -24.44 75.33
CA HIS A 188 12.49 -25.71 75.93
C HIS A 188 13.97 -25.62 76.37
N PRO A 189 14.25 -24.96 77.52
CA PRO A 189 15.51 -25.18 78.23
C PRO A 189 15.63 -26.65 78.65
N ALA A 190 16.77 -27.03 79.23
CA ALA A 190 16.92 -28.35 79.87
C ALA A 190 16.16 -28.46 81.22
N THR A 191 14.91 -27.97 81.28
CA THR A 191 14.04 -27.99 82.48
C THR A 191 13.89 -29.40 83.01
N ASP A 192 13.58 -30.32 82.11
CA ASP A 192 13.35 -31.73 82.37
C ASP A 192 14.59 -32.53 81.94
N SER A 193 15.72 -32.06 82.44
CA SER A 193 16.96 -32.82 82.66
C SER A 193 16.73 -33.88 83.72
N ASP A 194 15.71 -34.71 83.50
CA ASP A 194 15.12 -35.57 84.51
C ASP A 194 16.14 -36.65 84.84
N LYS A 195 16.69 -36.57 86.05
CA LYS A 195 17.94 -37.23 86.43
C LYS A 195 17.71 -38.72 86.59
N TYR A 196 17.74 -39.42 85.46
CA TYR A 196 17.32 -40.80 85.39
C TYR A 196 18.23 -41.68 86.28
N GLN A 197 17.70 -42.03 87.44
CA GLN A 197 18.34 -42.90 88.43
C GLN A 197 17.54 -44.18 88.53
N ARG A 198 18.07 -45.23 87.91
CA ARG A 198 17.58 -46.60 88.10
C ARG A 198 17.68 -46.96 89.58
N GLY A 199 16.66 -47.62 90.13
CA GLY A 199 16.78 -48.33 91.41
C GLY A 199 16.65 -47.53 92.70
N LEU A 200 16.61 -46.18 92.70
CA LEU A 200 16.43 -45.41 93.96
C LEU A 200 15.19 -45.83 94.76
N ASN A 201 14.11 -46.17 94.06
CA ASN A 201 12.84 -46.57 94.64
C ASN A 201 12.69 -48.10 94.79
N ASP A 202 13.69 -48.89 94.38
CA ASP A 202 13.58 -50.34 94.33
C ASP A 202 13.92 -50.98 95.69
N ASP A 203 13.18 -52.04 96.05
CA ASP A 203 13.35 -52.75 97.34
C ASP A 203 14.67 -53.55 97.44
N TRP A 204 15.39 -53.76 96.34
CA TRP A 204 16.64 -54.54 96.31
C TRP A 204 17.92 -53.73 96.53
N ILE A 205 17.82 -52.39 96.65
CA ILE A 205 18.96 -51.50 96.90
C ILE A 205 18.99 -51.06 98.37
N SER A 206 20.17 -51.11 99.00
CA SER A 206 20.33 -50.76 100.42
C SER A 206 20.13 -49.27 100.71
N GLU A 207 19.62 -48.95 101.89
CA GLU A 207 19.35 -47.57 102.29
C GLU A 207 20.61 -46.68 102.22
N THR A 208 21.76 -47.19 102.63
CA THR A 208 23.04 -46.47 102.53
C THR A 208 23.50 -46.24 101.08
N ALA A 209 23.12 -47.10 100.14
CA ALA A 209 23.35 -46.84 98.71
C ALA A 209 22.39 -45.75 98.18
N LYS A 210 21.13 -45.74 98.64
CA LYS A 210 20.15 -44.68 98.34
C LYS A 210 20.61 -43.33 98.91
N GLU A 211 21.06 -43.27 100.16
CA GLU A 211 21.66 -42.08 100.78
C GLU A 211 22.87 -41.55 100.00
N LYS A 212 23.80 -42.43 99.61
CA LYS A 212 24.97 -42.05 98.79
C LYS A 212 24.55 -41.48 97.42
N ALA A 213 23.61 -42.13 96.73
CA ALA A 213 23.12 -41.68 95.43
C ALA A 213 22.38 -40.34 95.55
N GLN A 214 21.54 -40.16 96.58
CA GLN A 214 20.91 -38.88 96.89
C GLN A 214 21.94 -37.78 97.20
N ALA A 215 23.04 -38.08 97.88
CA ALA A 215 24.12 -37.13 98.16
C ALA A 215 24.90 -36.72 96.89
N VAL A 216 25.25 -37.67 96.02
CA VAL A 216 25.87 -37.38 94.71
C VAL A 216 24.91 -36.57 93.83
N ASN A 217 23.63 -36.96 93.81
CA ASN A 217 22.55 -36.31 93.08
C ASN A 217 22.37 -34.85 93.52
N ALA A 218 22.38 -34.58 94.83
CA ALA A 218 22.31 -33.22 95.37
C ALA A 218 23.55 -32.39 95.03
N ALA A 219 24.74 -32.99 95.10
CA ALA A 219 26.00 -32.30 94.82
C ALA A 219 26.20 -31.94 93.34
N LEU A 220 25.54 -32.65 92.41
CA LEU A 220 25.46 -32.26 91.00
C LEU A 220 24.57 -31.01 90.76
N GLY A 221 23.66 -30.64 91.68
CA GLY A 221 22.80 -29.46 91.57
C GLY A 221 21.47 -29.68 90.84
N SER A 222 20.86 -28.63 90.31
CA SER A 222 19.72 -28.75 89.37
C SER A 222 20.17 -29.54 88.13
N GLY A 223 19.32 -30.41 87.58
CA GLY A 223 19.68 -31.21 86.40
C GLY A 223 20.08 -30.35 85.20
N SER A 224 19.43 -29.19 85.03
CA SER A 224 19.62 -28.25 83.92
C SER A 224 21.03 -27.71 83.89
N ASP A 225 21.50 -27.33 85.08
CA ASP A 225 22.76 -26.64 85.32
C ASP A 225 23.89 -27.67 85.35
N ALA A 226 23.63 -28.87 85.91
CA ALA A 226 24.52 -30.02 85.85
C ALA A 226 24.76 -30.49 84.41
N ALA A 227 23.69 -30.60 83.61
CA ALA A 227 23.78 -31.05 82.23
C ALA A 227 24.47 -30.00 81.35
N SER A 228 24.05 -28.73 81.39
CA SER A 228 24.66 -27.66 80.57
C SER A 228 26.10 -27.27 80.99
N ALA A 229 26.52 -27.61 82.22
CA ALA A 229 27.91 -27.46 82.65
C ALA A 229 28.85 -28.60 82.18
N ASN A 230 28.29 -29.77 81.86
CA ASN A 230 29.05 -30.98 81.52
C ASN A 230 28.92 -31.39 80.06
N VAL A 231 27.72 -31.31 79.48
CA VAL A 231 27.43 -31.51 78.06
C VAL A 231 27.07 -30.16 77.44
N GLN A 232 27.71 -29.82 76.33
CA GLN A 232 27.52 -28.54 75.65
C GLN A 232 27.43 -28.76 74.14
N ILE A 233 26.34 -28.30 73.53
CA ILE A 233 26.13 -28.36 72.07
C ILE A 233 26.24 -26.95 71.51
N SER A 234 26.99 -26.81 70.42
CA SER A 234 27.12 -25.59 69.64
C SER A 234 27.01 -25.92 68.16
N SER A 235 26.57 -24.98 67.32
CA SER A 235 26.53 -25.20 65.87
C SER A 235 26.79 -23.94 65.06
N THR A 236 27.25 -24.14 63.83
CA THR A 236 27.38 -23.13 62.79
C THR A 236 26.71 -23.65 61.51
N VAL A 237 26.24 -22.73 60.68
CA VAL A 237 25.48 -23.05 59.46
C VAL A 237 26.02 -22.21 58.31
N ASP A 238 26.25 -22.86 57.17
CA ASP A 238 26.34 -22.20 55.88
C ASP A 238 24.97 -22.26 55.19
N THR A 239 24.35 -21.10 55.01
CA THR A 239 23.01 -20.95 54.43
C THR A 239 23.01 -21.01 52.90
N ALA A 240 24.18 -20.96 52.25
CA ALA A 240 24.30 -21.12 50.79
C ALA A 240 24.49 -22.59 50.39
N THR A 241 25.14 -23.41 51.22
CA THR A 241 25.38 -24.84 50.94
C THR A 241 24.48 -25.81 51.72
N ASN A 242 23.62 -25.30 52.61
CA ASN A 242 22.79 -26.09 53.54
C ASN A 242 23.57 -27.03 54.47
N VAL A 243 24.87 -26.78 54.65
CA VAL A 243 25.74 -27.53 55.57
C VAL A 243 25.66 -26.92 56.96
N SER A 244 25.35 -27.75 57.96
CA SER A 244 25.45 -27.41 59.39
C SER A 244 26.62 -28.19 60.01
N THR A 245 27.43 -27.53 60.85
CA THR A 245 28.46 -28.18 61.66
C THR A 245 28.12 -28.03 63.14
N TRP A 246 27.97 -29.14 63.83
CA TRP A 246 27.67 -29.21 65.26
C TRP A 246 28.93 -29.64 66.02
N THR A 247 29.26 -28.98 67.13
CA THR A 247 30.30 -29.42 68.06
C THR A 247 29.68 -29.67 69.43
N VAL A 248 29.70 -30.94 69.84
CA VAL A 248 29.28 -31.45 71.15
C VAL A 248 30.51 -31.60 72.04
N THR A 249 30.45 -31.10 73.27
CA THR A 249 31.53 -31.18 74.26
C THR A 249 30.99 -31.83 75.52
N PHE A 250 31.48 -33.03 75.83
CA PHE A 250 31.28 -33.72 77.09
C PHE A 250 32.44 -33.43 78.04
N ASN A 251 32.14 -33.27 79.33
CA ASN A 251 33.10 -32.97 80.40
C ASN A 251 34.10 -31.87 80.04
N GLY A 252 33.60 -30.75 79.49
CA GLY A 252 34.42 -29.63 78.99
C GLY A 252 35.44 -29.07 79.98
N SER A 253 35.18 -29.21 81.28
CA SER A 253 36.07 -28.81 82.38
C SER A 253 37.23 -29.79 82.67
N GLY A 254 37.31 -30.93 81.98
CA GLY A 254 38.28 -32.01 82.23
C GLY A 254 37.69 -33.24 82.92
N GLY A 255 36.47 -33.14 83.44
CA GLY A 255 35.69 -34.19 84.12
C GLY A 255 34.34 -33.63 84.56
N VAL A 256 33.53 -34.43 85.25
CA VAL A 256 32.17 -34.06 85.67
C VAL A 256 32.24 -32.98 86.75
N LYS A 257 31.75 -31.80 86.40
CA LYS A 257 31.64 -30.63 87.26
C LYS A 257 30.35 -30.69 88.09
N TYR A 258 30.52 -30.51 89.39
CA TYR A 258 29.47 -30.46 90.41
C TYR A 258 29.01 -29.01 90.63
N ALA A 259 27.87 -28.82 91.31
CA ALA A 259 27.25 -27.50 91.48
C ALA A 259 28.06 -26.53 92.36
N ASP A 260 28.91 -27.05 93.24
CA ASP A 260 29.88 -26.27 94.01
C ASP A 260 31.12 -25.85 93.20
N GLY A 261 31.21 -26.28 91.93
CA GLY A 261 32.32 -26.05 91.02
C GLY A 261 33.43 -27.11 91.07
N THR A 262 33.33 -28.11 91.94
CA THR A 262 34.30 -29.23 92.03
C THR A 262 34.25 -30.09 90.77
N ILE A 263 35.40 -30.56 90.29
CA ILE A 263 35.51 -31.45 89.11
C ILE A 263 35.86 -32.87 89.57
N LYS A 264 35.18 -33.87 89.01
CA LYS A 264 35.35 -35.30 89.28
C LYS A 264 35.79 -36.05 88.03
N THR A 265 36.92 -36.74 88.13
CA THR A 265 37.51 -37.57 87.05
C THR A 265 37.60 -39.06 87.43
N ASP A 266 37.06 -39.41 88.60
CA ASP A 266 37.16 -40.72 89.25
C ASP A 266 35.90 -41.59 89.05
N GLY A 267 34.86 -41.07 88.39
CA GLY A 267 33.68 -41.84 88.00
C GLY A 267 33.76 -42.43 86.59
N THR A 268 32.70 -43.14 86.23
CA THR A 268 32.50 -43.73 84.91
C THR A 268 31.47 -42.95 84.09
N SER A 269 31.82 -42.54 82.88
CA SER A 269 30.93 -41.88 81.92
C SER A 269 30.80 -42.70 80.63
N SER A 270 29.57 -42.78 80.10
CA SER A 270 29.28 -43.18 78.72
C SER A 270 28.50 -42.07 78.03
N TYR A 271 28.92 -41.70 76.82
CA TYR A 271 28.36 -40.58 76.07
C TYR A 271 27.48 -41.09 74.92
N GLY A 272 26.40 -40.38 74.62
CA GLY A 272 25.54 -40.62 73.47
C GLY A 272 25.27 -39.33 72.71
N VAL A 273 25.14 -39.42 71.39
CA VAL A 273 24.64 -38.37 70.51
C VAL A 273 23.56 -38.95 69.60
N LEU A 274 22.42 -38.27 69.48
CA LEU A 274 21.27 -38.67 68.68
C LEU A 274 20.95 -37.53 67.68
N ILE A 275 20.83 -37.88 66.40
CA ILE A 275 20.71 -36.95 65.27
C ILE A 275 19.35 -37.15 64.60
N SER A 276 18.64 -36.03 64.36
CA SER A 276 17.28 -36.07 63.80
C SER A 276 17.22 -36.74 62.43
N LYS A 277 16.06 -37.32 62.09
CA LYS A 277 15.82 -37.96 60.78
C LYS A 277 16.03 -37.01 59.59
N ASP A 278 15.88 -35.72 59.82
CA ASP A 278 15.95 -34.65 58.82
C ASP A 278 17.40 -34.18 58.53
N LEU A 279 18.39 -34.76 59.22
CA LEU A 279 19.81 -34.45 59.05
C LEU A 279 20.60 -35.70 58.60
N THR A 280 21.26 -35.61 57.44
CA THR A 280 22.24 -36.63 57.00
C THR A 280 23.63 -36.29 57.52
N VAL A 281 24.27 -37.20 58.26
CA VAL A 281 25.64 -37.02 58.75
C VAL A 281 26.64 -37.29 57.62
N THR A 282 27.41 -36.26 57.25
CA THR A 282 28.43 -36.32 56.18
C THR A 282 29.86 -36.39 56.72
N SER A 283 30.07 -36.02 57.99
CA SER A 283 31.34 -36.24 58.69
C SER A 283 31.13 -36.38 60.20
N LEU A 284 31.93 -37.25 60.83
CA LEU A 284 32.06 -37.36 62.28
C LEU A 284 33.53 -37.29 62.66
N GLN A 285 33.86 -36.41 63.60
CA GLN A 285 35.19 -36.28 64.18
C GLN A 285 35.12 -36.33 65.71
N TYR A 286 36.19 -36.80 66.35
CA TYR A 286 36.35 -36.73 67.80
C TYR A 286 37.66 -36.05 68.22
N SER A 287 37.70 -35.58 69.47
CA SER A 287 38.86 -34.93 70.09
C SER A 287 38.80 -35.07 71.62
N THR A 288 39.95 -35.14 72.29
CA THR A 288 40.04 -35.18 73.77
C THR A 288 40.62 -33.89 74.35
N ASP A 289 41.44 -33.17 73.58
CA ASP A 289 42.02 -31.87 73.92
C ASP A 289 41.14 -30.69 73.45
N GLY A 290 40.44 -30.87 72.31
CA GLY A 290 39.71 -29.84 71.56
C GLY A 290 40.53 -29.20 70.44
N THR A 291 41.83 -29.47 70.39
CA THR A 291 42.78 -28.94 69.40
C THR A 291 43.10 -29.93 68.30
N THR A 292 43.19 -31.23 68.62
CA THR A 292 43.53 -32.29 67.66
C THR A 292 42.28 -33.11 67.35
N TRP A 293 41.89 -33.14 66.08
CA TRP A 293 40.62 -33.72 65.62
C TRP A 293 40.85 -34.92 64.70
N TYR A 294 40.16 -36.03 64.99
CA TYR A 294 40.31 -37.31 64.31
C TYR A 294 38.99 -37.71 63.65
N THR A 295 38.98 -37.82 62.33
CA THR A 295 37.79 -38.23 61.56
C THR A 295 37.55 -39.74 61.68
N ILE A 296 36.31 -40.15 61.90
CA ILE A 296 35.88 -41.55 61.89
C ILE A 296 35.51 -41.93 60.45
N SER A 297 36.18 -42.95 59.89
CA SER A 297 36.22 -43.20 58.45
C SER A 297 35.07 -44.04 57.90
N ASP A 298 34.45 -44.88 58.72
CA ASP A 298 33.16 -45.51 58.43
C ASP A 298 32.17 -45.12 59.52
N LEU A 299 31.07 -44.50 59.10
CA LEU A 299 30.01 -43.98 59.96
C LEU A 299 28.92 -45.01 60.24
N THR A 300 28.97 -46.20 59.63
CA THR A 300 27.87 -47.18 59.58
C THR A 300 28.09 -48.43 60.42
N SER A 301 29.28 -48.60 61.00
CA SER A 301 29.65 -49.77 61.82
C SER A 301 30.11 -49.37 63.23
N SER A 302 30.05 -50.33 64.17
CA SER A 302 30.75 -50.22 65.46
C SER A 302 32.26 -50.29 65.28
N HIS A 303 33.00 -49.44 65.99
CA HIS A 303 34.46 -49.26 65.85
C HIS A 303 35.19 -49.23 67.19
N SER A 304 36.39 -49.81 67.21
CA SER A 304 37.33 -49.64 68.33
C SER A 304 38.36 -48.59 67.96
N LEU A 305 38.41 -47.49 68.73
CA LEU A 305 39.20 -46.29 68.42
C LEU A 305 40.61 -46.36 69.03
N THR A 306 41.37 -47.39 68.65
CA THR A 306 42.61 -47.83 69.33
C THR A 306 43.90 -47.10 68.94
N ASP A 307 43.87 -46.19 67.96
CA ASP A 307 45.07 -45.72 67.26
C ASP A 307 45.92 -44.65 68.01
N LEU A 308 45.64 -44.42 69.31
CA LEU A 308 46.42 -43.52 70.16
C LEU A 308 46.64 -44.11 71.55
N SER A 309 47.82 -43.86 72.11
CA SER A 309 48.35 -44.51 73.32
C SER A 309 47.71 -43.99 74.63
N SER A 310 46.39 -44.05 74.78
CA SER A 310 45.69 -44.09 76.08
C SER A 310 44.16 -44.21 75.99
N ILE A 311 43.45 -43.15 75.58
CA ILE A 311 42.13 -42.81 76.17
C ILE A 311 40.90 -43.55 75.62
N VAL A 312 40.85 -44.02 74.36
CA VAL A 312 39.58 -44.43 73.71
C VAL A 312 39.58 -45.91 73.29
N ASN A 313 38.44 -46.61 73.42
CA ASN A 313 38.34 -48.03 73.09
C ASN A 313 37.05 -48.49 72.39
N TYR A 314 35.91 -47.79 72.50
CA TYR A 314 34.66 -48.26 71.87
C TYR A 314 33.72 -47.12 71.41
N LEU A 315 33.23 -47.27 70.18
CA LEU A 315 32.19 -46.47 69.52
C LEU A 315 31.15 -47.43 68.92
N THR A 316 29.88 -47.23 69.24
CA THR A 316 28.75 -47.96 68.68
C THR A 316 27.87 -47.06 67.82
N TYR A 317 27.34 -47.60 66.73
CA TYR A 317 26.44 -46.92 65.78
C TYR A 317 25.13 -47.70 65.65
N ALA A 318 24.04 -46.98 65.47
CA ALA A 318 22.76 -47.53 65.02
C ALA A 318 21.92 -46.48 64.26
N SER A 319 20.99 -46.95 63.43
CA SER A 319 20.14 -46.13 62.54
C SER A 319 18.66 -46.51 62.64
N GLY A 320 17.75 -45.60 62.27
CA GLY A 320 16.28 -45.78 62.39
C GLY A 320 15.82 -46.03 63.83
N ASP A 321 14.77 -46.83 64.05
CA ASP A 321 14.30 -47.19 65.40
C ASP A 321 15.41 -47.84 66.27
N ALA A 322 16.38 -48.51 65.64
CA ALA A 322 17.54 -49.06 66.34
C ALA A 322 18.49 -47.97 66.86
N ALA A 323 18.52 -46.78 66.27
CA ALA A 323 19.27 -45.63 66.79
C ALA A 323 18.73 -45.19 68.16
N TYR A 324 17.45 -44.87 68.21
CA TYR A 324 16.76 -44.52 69.45
C TYR A 324 16.90 -45.63 70.49
N THR A 325 16.72 -46.89 70.08
CA THR A 325 16.83 -48.05 70.96
C THR A 325 18.26 -48.24 71.50
N SER A 326 19.30 -48.08 70.67
CA SER A 326 20.69 -48.16 71.13
C SER A 326 21.02 -47.01 72.08
N PHE A 327 20.68 -45.77 71.72
CA PHE A 327 20.87 -44.60 72.57
C PHE A 327 20.17 -44.76 73.93
N ASN A 328 18.93 -45.25 73.96
CA ASN A 328 18.21 -45.58 75.19
C ASN A 328 18.88 -46.71 76.00
N ASN A 329 19.45 -47.73 75.34
CA ASN A 329 20.11 -48.86 76.00
C ASN A 329 21.53 -48.53 76.50
N ASP A 330 22.28 -47.69 75.78
CA ASP A 330 23.65 -47.28 76.11
C ASP A 330 23.66 -46.27 77.27
N LEU A 331 22.72 -45.31 77.26
CA LEU A 331 22.41 -44.47 78.41
C LEU A 331 21.68 -45.25 79.52
N GLN A 332 21.13 -46.42 79.19
CA GLN A 332 20.24 -47.23 80.00
C GLN A 332 19.12 -46.39 80.66
N SER A 333 18.04 -46.11 79.93
CA SER A 333 16.81 -45.49 80.48
C SER A 333 15.60 -46.42 80.32
N THR A 334 14.57 -46.27 81.17
CA THR A 334 13.29 -46.96 80.95
C THR A 334 12.41 -46.24 79.93
N SER A 335 12.56 -44.93 79.76
CA SER A 335 11.68 -44.12 78.89
C SER A 335 12.24 -42.72 78.60
N LEU A 336 13.20 -42.60 77.68
CA LEU A 336 13.64 -41.27 77.20
C LEU A 336 12.51 -40.42 76.58
N SER A 337 11.48 -41.05 76.03
CA SER A 337 10.31 -40.39 75.42
C SER A 337 9.45 -39.64 76.44
N GLU A 338 9.39 -40.12 77.68
CA GLU A 338 8.65 -39.47 78.77
C GLU A 338 9.48 -38.34 79.39
N ALA A 339 10.79 -38.56 79.55
CA ALA A 339 11.71 -37.59 80.17
C ALA A 339 12.10 -36.42 79.23
N PHE A 340 12.20 -36.65 77.92
CA PHE A 340 12.70 -35.66 76.95
C PHE A 340 11.73 -35.34 75.81
N GLY A 341 10.50 -35.89 75.83
CA GLY A 341 9.46 -35.57 74.85
C GLY A 341 9.72 -36.06 73.41
N ILE A 342 10.67 -36.98 73.22
CA ILE A 342 11.13 -37.44 71.90
C ILE A 342 10.50 -38.77 71.47
N SER A 343 10.16 -38.90 70.18
CA SER A 343 9.70 -40.16 69.58
C SER A 343 10.85 -40.90 68.86
N THR A 344 10.67 -42.20 68.60
CA THR A 344 11.59 -42.96 67.72
C THR A 344 11.56 -42.44 66.28
N THR A 345 10.46 -41.79 65.88
CA THR A 345 10.21 -41.24 64.54
C THR A 345 11.01 -39.99 64.20
N ASP A 346 11.58 -39.31 65.20
CA ASP A 346 12.12 -37.96 65.04
C ASP A 346 13.64 -37.96 64.78
N TYR A 347 14.26 -39.14 64.90
CA TYR A 347 15.70 -39.39 64.85
C TYR A 347 16.03 -40.63 64.03
N ASN A 348 17.09 -40.56 63.22
CA ASN A 348 17.49 -41.67 62.33
C ASN A 348 18.92 -42.16 62.60
N THR A 349 19.68 -41.54 63.50
CA THR A 349 21.08 -41.93 63.73
C THR A 349 21.53 -41.67 65.16
N SER A 350 22.22 -42.64 65.76
CA SER A 350 22.84 -42.52 67.08
C SER A 350 24.30 -42.97 67.03
N TYR A 351 25.16 -42.23 67.75
CA TYR A 351 26.52 -42.65 68.07
C TYR A 351 26.68 -42.70 69.59
N SER A 352 27.16 -43.83 70.14
CA SER A 352 27.49 -43.97 71.56
C SER A 352 28.98 -44.22 71.74
N PHE A 353 29.58 -43.52 72.70
CA PHE A 353 31.02 -43.48 72.94
C PHE A 353 31.32 -43.88 74.38
N SER A 354 32.21 -44.85 74.56
CA SER A 354 32.77 -45.18 75.87
C SER A 354 34.30 -45.14 75.77
N PRO A 355 34.92 -43.96 75.82
CA PRO A 355 36.37 -43.86 75.95
C PRO A 355 36.79 -44.53 77.27
N TRP A 356 37.88 -45.30 77.30
CA TRP A 356 38.41 -45.85 78.55
C TRP A 356 39.92 -46.04 78.43
N SER A 357 40.66 -45.44 79.36
CA SER A 357 42.12 -45.51 79.44
C SER A 357 42.62 -46.86 80.01
N GLY A 358 42.53 -47.91 79.19
CA GLY A 358 43.23 -49.18 79.37
C GLY A 358 42.61 -50.13 80.40
N ALA A 359 42.28 -51.35 79.95
CA ALA A 359 41.93 -52.45 80.83
C ALA A 359 43.20 -53.05 81.46
N VAL A 360 43.45 -52.77 82.75
CA VAL A 360 44.42 -53.53 83.53
C VAL A 360 43.77 -54.86 83.92
N SER A 361 44.36 -55.98 83.53
CA SER A 361 43.78 -57.32 83.76
C SER A 361 43.61 -57.59 85.26
N GLY A 362 42.36 -57.68 85.72
CA GLY A 362 42.01 -57.87 87.13
C GLY A 362 41.27 -56.70 87.78
N GLN A 363 41.11 -55.56 87.09
CA GLN A 363 40.25 -54.47 87.57
C GLN A 363 38.78 -54.73 87.17
N THR A 364 37.98 -55.19 88.12
CA THR A 364 36.55 -55.53 87.94
C THR A 364 35.59 -54.38 88.23
N THR A 365 36.10 -53.21 88.63
CA THR A 365 35.31 -52.11 89.20
C THR A 365 35.93 -50.76 88.88
N GLY A 366 35.09 -49.74 88.64
CA GLY A 366 35.49 -48.36 88.36
C GLY A 366 36.29 -48.16 87.06
N LYS A 367 35.60 -47.84 85.95
CA LYS A 367 36.26 -47.30 84.75
C LYS A 367 36.40 -45.79 84.93
N ASN A 368 37.54 -45.30 85.39
CA ASN A 368 37.72 -43.85 85.63
C ASN A 368 37.91 -43.12 84.30
N ASN A 369 36.81 -42.81 83.62
CA ASN A 369 36.77 -42.28 82.24
C ASN A 369 35.87 -41.04 82.07
N SER A 370 35.37 -40.46 83.17
CA SER A 370 34.76 -39.12 83.20
C SER A 370 35.80 -38.03 82.90
N VAL A 371 36.19 -37.93 81.63
CA VAL A 371 37.21 -37.00 81.10
C VAL A 371 36.67 -36.22 79.91
N LYS A 372 37.27 -35.05 79.62
CA LYS A 372 36.90 -34.23 78.46
C LYS A 372 36.89 -35.05 77.17
N PHE A 373 35.78 -34.98 76.45
CA PHE A 373 35.59 -35.66 75.17
C PHE A 373 34.70 -34.80 74.27
N MET A 374 35.14 -34.53 73.05
CA MET A 374 34.46 -33.66 72.10
C MET A 374 34.16 -34.42 70.81
N ILE A 375 32.99 -34.15 70.25
CA ILE A 375 32.50 -34.67 68.98
C ILE A 375 32.18 -33.50 68.07
N ARG A 376 32.51 -33.61 66.78
CA ARG A 376 32.06 -32.70 65.73
C ARG A 376 31.34 -33.50 64.66
N LEU A 377 30.12 -33.09 64.35
CA LEU A 377 29.28 -33.63 63.29
C LEU A 377 29.18 -32.58 62.19
N THR A 378 29.43 -32.95 60.94
CA THR A 378 28.98 -32.18 59.79
C THR A 378 27.74 -32.87 59.22
N THR A 379 26.69 -32.11 58.98
CA THR A 379 25.39 -32.61 58.53
C THR A 379 24.84 -31.75 57.39
N THR A 380 24.28 -32.37 56.37
CA THR A 380 23.40 -31.70 55.39
C THR A 380 21.95 -31.87 55.81
N LEU A 381 21.15 -30.81 55.64
CA LEU A 381 19.69 -30.90 55.72
C LEU A 381 19.17 -31.77 54.56
N ASP A 382 18.21 -32.66 54.84
CA ASP A 382 17.47 -33.35 53.78
C ASP A 382 16.59 -32.33 53.01
N PRO A 383 16.75 -32.19 51.68
CA PRO A 383 16.03 -31.18 50.91
C PRO A 383 14.52 -31.44 50.78
N SER A 384 14.02 -32.61 51.21
CA SER A 384 12.59 -32.94 51.27
C SER A 384 11.85 -32.38 52.49
N VAL A 385 12.57 -31.75 53.43
CA VAL A 385 12.01 -31.21 54.68
C VAL A 385 11.21 -29.93 54.40
N SER A 386 9.92 -29.99 54.69
CA SER A 386 8.93 -28.93 54.44
C SER A 386 8.50 -28.16 55.69
N THR A 387 8.99 -28.54 56.87
CA THR A 387 8.55 -28.03 58.18
C THR A 387 9.70 -27.88 59.17
N THR A 388 9.38 -27.44 60.38
CA THR A 388 10.27 -27.41 61.55
C THR A 388 10.84 -28.80 61.85
N PHE A 389 12.17 -28.90 62.00
CA PHE A 389 12.86 -30.17 62.28
C PHE A 389 13.72 -30.11 63.55
N THR A 390 14.10 -31.29 64.06
CA THR A 390 14.85 -31.43 65.32
C THR A 390 16.37 -31.35 65.07
N GLY A 391 17.14 -30.81 66.02
CA GLY A 391 18.59 -30.66 65.86
C GLY A 391 19.39 -31.92 66.25
N VAL A 392 20.32 -31.72 67.18
CA VAL A 392 21.16 -32.78 67.75
C VAL A 392 20.93 -32.82 69.26
N MET A 393 20.70 -34.03 69.80
CA MET A 393 20.66 -34.28 71.24
C MET A 393 21.96 -34.97 71.67
N ALA A 394 22.46 -34.64 72.87
CA ALA A 394 23.62 -35.28 73.47
C ALA A 394 23.38 -35.58 74.95
N ALA A 395 23.88 -36.71 75.43
CA ALA A 395 23.71 -37.14 76.80
C ALA A 395 24.92 -37.90 77.35
N GLU A 396 25.10 -37.84 78.66
CA GLU A 396 26.13 -38.52 79.42
C GLU A 396 25.47 -39.35 80.54
N ARG A 397 25.69 -40.66 80.52
CA ARG A 397 25.41 -41.55 81.65
C ARG A 397 26.63 -41.55 82.58
N TYR A 398 26.52 -40.91 83.75
CA TYR A 398 27.59 -40.82 84.75
C TYR A 398 27.34 -41.74 85.95
N ILE A 399 28.37 -42.44 86.43
CA ILE A 399 28.38 -43.24 87.66
C ILE A 399 29.52 -42.70 88.52
N ALA A 400 29.20 -42.03 89.63
CA ALA A 400 30.23 -41.56 90.55
C ALA A 400 30.94 -42.72 91.26
N SER A 401 32.25 -42.58 91.49
CA SER A 401 33.10 -43.55 92.22
C SER A 401 32.47 -44.05 93.53
N ALA A 402 31.84 -43.17 94.29
CA ALA A 402 31.18 -43.46 95.57
C ALA A 402 29.97 -44.40 95.47
N LEU A 403 29.42 -44.61 94.26
CA LEU A 403 28.27 -45.46 93.95
C LEU A 403 28.65 -46.81 93.34
N ASN A 404 29.92 -47.01 93.00
CA ASN A 404 30.46 -48.27 92.48
C ASN A 404 30.79 -49.21 93.67
N ASP A 405 29.85 -50.10 94.02
CA ASP A 405 29.99 -51.09 95.10
C ASP A 405 30.55 -52.43 94.58
N GLU A 406 31.74 -52.83 95.06
CA GLU A 406 32.49 -53.97 94.53
C GLU A 406 31.84 -55.33 94.85
N ASP A 407 31.09 -55.43 95.94
CA ASP A 407 30.50 -56.69 96.41
C ASP A 407 29.15 -57.03 95.74
N ASN A 408 28.44 -56.04 95.16
CA ASN A 408 27.07 -56.21 94.66
C ASN A 408 26.82 -55.73 93.21
N GLY A 409 27.75 -54.99 92.59
CA GLY A 409 27.64 -54.61 91.17
C GLY A 409 26.50 -53.66 90.80
N ILE A 410 26.03 -52.86 91.77
CA ILE A 410 24.84 -51.99 91.60
C ILE A 410 25.24 -50.65 90.97
N GLU A 411 25.18 -50.55 89.62
CA GLU A 411 25.45 -49.30 88.90
C GLU A 411 24.31 -48.27 89.04
N LEU A 412 24.31 -47.51 90.15
CA LEU A 412 23.48 -46.31 90.31
C LEU A 412 24.04 -45.17 89.42
N SER A 413 23.67 -45.21 88.14
CA SER A 413 23.97 -44.15 87.17
C SER A 413 22.99 -42.98 87.23
N ILE A 414 23.49 -41.77 86.99
CA ILE A 414 22.75 -40.54 86.76
C ILE A 414 22.96 -40.15 85.29
N THR A 415 21.89 -40.12 84.51
CA THR A 415 21.96 -39.60 83.13
C THR A 415 21.75 -38.08 83.12
N MET A 416 22.73 -37.35 82.59
CA MET A 416 22.70 -35.92 82.33
C MET A 416 22.52 -35.71 80.82
N ALA A 417 21.52 -34.95 80.38
CA ALA A 417 21.23 -34.78 78.96
C ALA A 417 21.01 -33.31 78.59
N THR A 418 21.47 -32.93 77.40
CA THR A 418 21.24 -31.61 76.80
C THR A 418 20.66 -31.77 75.41
N TYR A 419 19.55 -31.07 75.19
CA TYR A 419 18.83 -31.04 73.93
C TYR A 419 19.15 -29.73 73.20
N SER A 420 19.42 -29.78 71.90
CA SER A 420 19.58 -28.59 71.06
C SER A 420 18.68 -28.67 69.84
N VAL A 421 17.48 -28.11 69.97
CA VAL A 421 16.66 -27.76 68.80
C VAL A 421 17.11 -26.40 68.30
N SER A 422 17.32 -26.28 67.00
CA SER A 422 17.22 -25.01 66.30
C SER A 422 15.90 -25.05 65.56
N ASN A 423 14.89 -24.32 66.02
CA ASN A 423 13.60 -24.32 65.33
C ASN A 423 13.77 -23.56 64.00
N ARG A 424 13.67 -24.26 62.88
CA ARG A 424 14.10 -23.78 61.55
C ARG A 424 12.99 -24.02 60.54
N SER A 425 12.44 -22.93 59.99
CA SER A 425 11.49 -22.97 58.89
C SER A 425 12.22 -22.80 57.56
N VAL A 426 11.78 -23.55 56.56
CA VAL A 426 12.14 -23.33 55.15
C VAL A 426 10.88 -22.84 54.44
N THR A 427 10.99 -21.69 53.78
CA THR A 427 9.90 -21.09 53.01
C THR A 427 10.31 -21.04 51.54
N TYR A 428 9.51 -21.68 50.69
CA TYR A 428 9.70 -21.64 49.24
C TYR A 428 9.03 -20.39 48.66
N TYR A 429 9.58 -19.84 47.58
CA TYR A 429 9.03 -18.67 46.90
C TYR A 429 7.61 -18.97 46.40
N THR A 430 6.65 -18.08 46.66
CA THR A 430 5.28 -18.20 46.14
C THR A 430 5.19 -17.72 44.69
N GLN A 431 6.08 -16.81 44.30
CA GLN A 431 6.25 -16.32 42.94
C GLN A 431 7.75 -16.25 42.61
N GLU A 432 8.13 -16.56 41.39
CA GLU A 432 9.51 -16.56 40.91
C GLU A 432 9.64 -15.71 39.65
N GLY A 433 10.72 -14.93 39.55
CA GLY A 433 11.10 -14.25 38.32
C GLY A 433 11.79 -15.23 37.38
N ILE A 434 11.19 -15.46 36.21
CA ILE A 434 11.69 -16.35 35.17
C ILE A 434 12.19 -15.51 34.01
N ALA A 435 13.40 -15.79 33.51
CA ALA A 435 13.90 -15.26 32.25
C ALA A 435 13.80 -16.31 31.13
N SER A 436 13.35 -15.93 29.92
CA SER A 436 13.15 -16.86 28.79
C SER A 436 14.42 -17.13 27.95
N ASP A 437 14.33 -18.12 27.05
CA ASP A 437 15.36 -18.53 26.06
C ASP A 437 15.27 -17.67 24.79
N PRO A 438 16.41 -17.37 24.14
CA PRO A 438 16.52 -16.14 23.39
C PRO A 438 15.79 -16.08 22.04
N ILE A 439 15.03 -15.00 21.76
CA ILE A 439 14.76 -14.66 20.35
C ILE A 439 16.09 -14.31 19.70
N THR A 440 16.22 -14.72 18.45
CA THR A 440 17.06 -14.02 17.50
C THR A 440 16.17 -13.32 16.48
N VAL A 441 16.26 -11.99 16.36
CA VAL A 441 15.79 -11.30 15.16
C VAL A 441 17.00 -11.15 14.26
N GLU A 442 17.08 -12.04 13.27
CA GLU A 442 18.16 -12.10 12.30
C GLU A 442 17.80 -11.26 11.07
N VAL A 443 18.78 -10.54 10.53
CA VAL A 443 18.57 -9.65 9.37
C VAL A 443 19.45 -10.13 8.23
N GLU A 444 18.82 -10.66 7.19
CA GLU A 444 19.48 -11.16 5.99
C GLU A 444 19.49 -10.09 4.90
N ALA A 445 20.65 -9.91 4.27
CA ALA A 445 20.82 -9.03 3.11
C ALA A 445 20.73 -9.86 1.82
N GLY A 446 19.76 -9.53 0.96
CA GLY A 446 19.72 -10.06 -0.41
C GLY A 446 20.86 -9.56 -1.31
N ASP A 447 20.96 -10.12 -2.50
CA ASP A 447 22.02 -9.77 -3.45
C ASP A 447 22.09 -8.25 -3.73
N GLY A 448 23.28 -7.67 -3.55
CA GLY A 448 23.52 -6.25 -3.78
C GLY A 448 22.98 -5.28 -2.71
N VAL A 449 22.46 -5.78 -1.59
CA VAL A 449 22.01 -4.96 -0.44
C VAL A 449 23.17 -4.61 0.47
N THR A 450 23.20 -3.35 0.96
CA THR A 450 24.06 -2.92 2.07
C THR A 450 23.14 -2.42 3.20
N LEU A 451 23.10 -3.16 4.31
CA LEU A 451 22.06 -2.94 5.34
C LEU A 451 22.11 -1.55 6.02
N SER A 452 23.27 -0.89 6.06
CA SER A 452 23.39 0.50 6.53
C SER A 452 22.55 1.49 5.72
N ASP A 453 22.39 1.22 4.43
CA ASP A 453 21.78 2.13 3.47
C ASP A 453 20.27 1.92 3.42
N ALA A 454 19.83 0.69 3.72
CA ALA A 454 18.42 0.31 3.86
C ALA A 454 17.73 0.91 5.10
N GLN A 455 18.49 1.36 6.12
CA GLN A 455 17.98 2.04 7.32
C GLN A 455 16.87 1.26 8.06
N LEU A 456 16.97 -0.07 8.06
CA LEU A 456 15.97 -0.98 8.63
C LEU A 456 15.60 -0.61 10.07
N SER A 457 14.30 -0.51 10.34
CA SER A 457 13.73 -0.33 11.66
C SER A 457 12.49 -1.23 11.83
N TYR A 458 12.20 -1.65 13.07
CA TYR A 458 11.01 -2.44 13.40
C TYR A 458 10.64 -2.29 14.88
N THR A 459 9.37 -2.56 15.20
CA THR A 459 8.89 -2.76 16.57
C THR A 459 8.67 -4.25 16.81
N LEU A 460 9.37 -4.80 17.79
CA LEU A 460 9.18 -6.15 18.31
C LEU A 460 8.19 -6.05 19.48
N LYS A 461 7.02 -6.70 19.40
CA LYS A 461 5.91 -6.46 20.33
C LYS A 461 5.29 -7.74 20.88
N LYS A 462 5.40 -7.95 22.19
CA LYS A 462 4.82 -9.05 22.97
C LYS A 462 3.50 -8.62 23.63
N ALA A 463 2.40 -9.30 23.32
CA ALA A 463 1.10 -9.12 23.97
C ALA A 463 1.07 -9.66 25.42
N SER A 464 0.01 -9.31 26.14
CA SER A 464 -0.21 -9.72 27.52
C SER A 464 -0.47 -11.22 27.68
N ILE A 465 0.17 -11.87 28.67
CA ILE A 465 -0.11 -13.27 29.06
C ILE A 465 -1.42 -13.31 29.88
N ASN A 466 -2.56 -13.13 29.22
CA ASN A 466 -3.90 -13.08 29.83
C ASN A 466 -4.76 -14.28 29.37
N GLY A 467 -5.03 -15.24 30.25
CA GLY A 467 -5.77 -16.47 29.92
C GLY A 467 -4.95 -17.56 29.23
N ALA A 468 -3.70 -17.24 28.87
CA ALA A 468 -2.66 -18.10 28.33
C ALA A 468 -2.38 -19.38 29.14
N SER A 469 -2.20 -19.23 30.46
CA SER A 469 -1.96 -20.30 31.42
C SER A 469 -2.27 -19.79 32.83
N ASP A 470 -2.73 -20.67 33.72
CA ASP A 470 -2.93 -20.35 35.15
C ASP A 470 -1.59 -20.17 35.91
N SER A 471 -0.47 -20.49 35.26
CA SER A 471 0.87 -20.58 35.84
C SER A 471 1.62 -19.25 35.93
N TYR A 472 1.16 -18.19 35.26
CA TYR A 472 1.81 -16.88 35.22
C TYR A 472 0.92 -15.78 35.79
N THR A 473 1.51 -14.73 36.36
CA THR A 473 0.77 -13.51 36.69
C THR A 473 0.38 -12.79 35.40
N THR A 474 -0.80 -12.17 35.37
CA THR A 474 -1.28 -11.37 34.23
C THR A 474 -0.33 -10.20 33.94
N SER A 475 0.50 -10.33 32.91
CA SER A 475 1.48 -9.31 32.51
C SER A 475 0.92 -8.34 31.46
N ALA A 476 1.49 -7.15 31.37
CA ALA A 476 1.12 -6.15 30.37
C ALA A 476 1.79 -6.41 29.02
N GLU A 477 1.25 -5.79 27.95
CA GLU A 477 1.93 -5.72 26.65
C GLU A 477 3.29 -5.02 26.79
N LYS A 478 4.34 -5.60 26.19
CA LYS A 478 5.73 -5.09 26.17
C LYS A 478 6.18 -4.94 24.71
N SER A 479 6.91 -3.90 24.37
CA SER A 479 7.49 -3.75 23.02
C SER A 479 8.80 -2.97 23.01
N VAL A 480 9.64 -3.23 22.02
CA VAL A 480 10.86 -2.47 21.72
C VAL A 480 10.91 -2.10 20.24
N THR A 481 11.13 -0.81 19.97
CA THR A 481 11.44 -0.33 18.62
C THR A 481 12.96 -0.21 18.46
N VAL A 482 13.52 -0.91 17.47
CA VAL A 482 14.96 -0.87 17.14
C VAL A 482 15.12 -0.24 15.76
N SER A 483 16.15 0.61 15.57
CA SER A 483 16.33 1.38 14.34
C SER A 483 17.78 1.37 13.84
N ASN A 484 17.95 1.45 12.52
CA ASN A 484 19.23 1.30 11.82
C ASN A 484 19.87 -0.09 12.06
N VAL A 485 19.06 -1.14 12.00
CA VAL A 485 19.49 -2.52 12.26
C VAL A 485 20.26 -3.08 11.06
N THR A 486 21.52 -3.46 11.27
CA THR A 486 22.41 -3.95 10.20
C THR A 486 22.88 -5.40 10.40
N GLY A 487 22.07 -6.21 11.09
CA GLY A 487 22.38 -7.59 11.45
C GLY A 487 21.58 -8.06 12.65
N THR A 488 21.95 -9.21 13.18
CA THR A 488 21.27 -9.93 14.26
C THR A 488 21.11 -9.12 15.56
N LYS A 489 19.93 -9.22 16.19
CA LYS A 489 19.60 -8.71 17.55
C LYS A 489 19.07 -9.84 18.44
N THR A 490 19.30 -9.73 19.75
CA THR A 490 18.98 -10.76 20.78
C THR A 490 18.36 -10.19 22.05
N PHE A 491 17.82 -11.11 22.85
CA PHE A 491 16.59 -11.06 23.66
C PHE A 491 16.51 -12.49 24.38
N TYR A 492 16.08 -13.07 25.57
CA TYR A 492 15.85 -13.01 27.09
C TYR A 492 14.66 -12.40 28.00
N ASP A 493 13.33 -12.37 27.72
CA ASP A 493 12.25 -11.65 28.51
C ASP A 493 12.12 -12.12 29.96
N VAL A 494 11.51 -11.30 30.83
CA VAL A 494 11.32 -11.58 32.25
C VAL A 494 9.84 -11.55 32.62
N GLU A 495 9.34 -12.62 33.25
CA GLU A 495 7.98 -12.70 33.77
C GLU A 495 7.91 -13.27 35.19
N THR A 496 6.80 -12.99 35.88
CA THR A 496 6.55 -13.52 37.24
C THR A 496 5.67 -14.78 37.15
N ALA A 497 6.22 -15.92 37.56
CA ALA A 497 5.55 -17.22 37.55
C ALA A 497 5.01 -17.58 38.95
N ASN A 498 3.87 -18.28 39.00
CA ASN A 498 3.24 -18.77 40.22
C ASN A 498 3.75 -20.17 40.58
N LEU A 499 4.44 -20.32 41.72
CA LEU A 499 4.94 -21.61 42.19
C LEU A 499 3.89 -22.32 43.07
N SER A 500 3.05 -23.15 42.44
CA SER A 500 2.00 -23.90 43.14
C SER A 500 2.54 -25.11 43.91
N GLY A 501 2.60 -24.99 45.24
CA GLY A 501 2.77 -26.13 46.16
C GLY A 501 4.13 -26.85 46.26
N PRO A 502 5.31 -26.25 45.97
CA PRO A 502 6.58 -26.94 46.21
C PRO A 502 6.79 -27.20 47.71
N SER A 503 7.00 -28.47 48.08
CA SER A 503 7.31 -28.90 49.45
C SER A 503 8.81 -29.05 49.72
N SER A 504 9.63 -28.95 48.67
CA SER A 504 11.08 -29.18 48.71
C SER A 504 11.80 -28.27 47.70
N LEU A 505 13.08 -27.96 47.96
CA LEU A 505 13.89 -27.14 47.07
C LEU A 505 14.04 -27.78 45.68
N VAL A 506 14.12 -29.11 45.61
CA VAL A 506 14.22 -29.87 44.36
C VAL A 506 12.93 -29.77 43.54
N GLN A 507 11.75 -29.78 44.19
CA GLN A 507 10.48 -29.52 43.50
C GLN A 507 10.39 -28.09 42.99
N ALA A 508 10.79 -27.09 43.80
CA ALA A 508 10.81 -25.70 43.37
C ALA A 508 11.68 -25.50 42.10
N GLN A 509 12.90 -26.05 42.08
CA GLN A 509 13.78 -25.98 40.90
C GLN A 509 13.26 -26.74 39.67
N ALA A 510 12.59 -27.88 39.88
CA ALA A 510 11.95 -28.62 38.79
C ALA A 510 10.79 -27.81 38.20
N SER A 511 9.91 -27.25 39.03
CA SER A 511 8.82 -26.38 38.61
C SER A 511 9.33 -25.10 37.94
N ALA A 512 10.39 -24.46 38.45
CA ALA A 512 11.04 -23.31 37.81
C ALA A 512 11.48 -23.63 36.37
N THR A 513 12.04 -24.82 36.15
CA THR A 513 12.52 -25.28 34.84
C THR A 513 11.35 -25.61 33.89
N GLU A 514 10.29 -26.24 34.41
CA GLU A 514 9.06 -26.52 33.67
C GLU A 514 8.32 -25.23 33.31
N LEU A 515 8.25 -24.27 34.23
CA LEU A 515 7.69 -22.94 34.02
C LEU A 515 8.51 -22.16 32.98
N LYS A 516 9.84 -22.12 33.08
CA LYS A 516 10.70 -21.54 32.03
C LYS A 516 10.44 -22.19 30.67
N THR A 517 10.44 -23.52 30.60
CA THR A 517 10.10 -24.25 29.35
C THR A 517 8.69 -23.91 28.85
N THR A 518 7.74 -23.66 29.75
CA THR A 518 6.39 -23.20 29.38
C THR A 518 6.44 -21.79 28.83
N LEU A 519 7.18 -20.86 29.46
CA LEU A 519 7.42 -19.51 28.97
C LEU A 519 8.10 -19.55 27.59
N ASP A 520 9.17 -20.32 27.40
CA ASP A 520 9.91 -20.49 26.14
C ASP A 520 9.11 -21.15 24.99
N ASN A 521 7.86 -21.56 25.24
CA ASN A 521 6.95 -22.23 24.29
C ASN A 521 5.62 -21.48 24.10
N ILE A 522 5.05 -20.92 25.17
CA ILE A 522 4.15 -19.74 25.15
C ILE A 522 4.78 -18.68 24.25
N LEU A 523 6.09 -18.52 24.37
CA LEU A 523 6.85 -17.59 23.59
C LEU A 523 7.40 -18.21 22.28
N LEU A 524 6.55 -18.82 21.42
CA LEU A 524 6.90 -19.23 20.03
C LEU A 524 5.73 -19.07 19.02
N PRO A 525 5.84 -18.32 17.90
CA PRO A 525 4.75 -18.03 16.96
C PRO A 525 3.79 -19.18 16.62
N SER A 526 2.58 -19.10 17.19
CA SER A 526 1.46 -19.91 16.75
C SER A 526 1.09 -19.61 15.29
N THR A 527 0.58 -20.64 14.64
CA THR A 527 0.02 -20.57 13.27
C THR A 527 -1.43 -20.07 13.25
N THR A 528 -2.05 -19.82 14.40
CA THR A 528 -3.37 -19.19 14.57
C THR A 528 -3.24 -17.69 14.90
N ASP A 529 -3.90 -16.82 14.13
CA ASP A 529 -3.83 -15.35 14.31
C ASP A 529 -4.38 -14.88 15.67
N ASP A 530 -5.43 -15.53 16.19
CA ASP A 530 -6.02 -15.23 17.50
C ASP A 530 -5.08 -15.51 18.68
N GLN A 531 -3.88 -16.06 18.43
CA GLN A 531 -2.92 -16.51 19.44
C GLN A 531 -1.48 -16.09 19.07
N LYS A 532 -1.23 -14.79 18.94
CA LYS A 532 0.13 -14.26 18.85
C LYS A 532 0.44 -13.30 20.01
N TYR A 533 1.25 -13.70 21.03
CA TYR A 533 1.88 -12.67 21.87
C TYR A 533 2.89 -11.85 21.04
N LEU A 534 3.91 -12.42 20.38
CA LEU A 534 4.82 -11.64 19.51
C LEU A 534 4.33 -11.46 18.09
N SER A 535 4.53 -10.23 17.63
CA SER A 535 4.58 -9.78 16.25
C SER A 535 5.86 -8.98 15.97
N ILE A 536 6.27 -8.93 14.70
CA ILE A 536 7.03 -7.78 14.19
C ILE A 536 6.03 -6.80 13.58
N GLU A 537 6.01 -5.59 14.12
CA GLU A 537 5.23 -4.43 13.70
C GLU A 537 6.19 -3.30 13.25
N ASP A 538 5.65 -2.22 12.67
CA ASP A 538 6.41 -1.04 12.20
C ASP A 538 7.63 -1.30 11.29
N LEU A 539 7.66 -2.46 10.60
CA LEU A 539 8.77 -2.87 9.74
C LEU A 539 8.96 -1.87 8.58
N THR A 540 10.09 -1.15 8.60
CA THR A 540 10.34 0.01 7.74
C THR A 540 11.78 0.01 7.21
N VAL A 541 11.93 0.45 5.95
CA VAL A 541 13.21 0.59 5.22
C VAL A 541 13.15 1.81 4.29
N ALA A 542 14.30 2.22 3.75
CA ALA A 542 14.40 3.24 2.70
C ALA A 542 13.78 2.75 1.37
N SER A 543 13.31 3.71 0.54
CA SER A 543 12.55 3.51 -0.72
C SER A 543 13.12 2.49 -1.71
N ASP A 544 14.44 2.36 -1.73
CA ASP A 544 15.19 1.54 -2.68
C ASP A 544 15.20 0.06 -2.27
N TYR A 545 14.56 -0.27 -1.14
CA TYR A 545 14.50 -1.58 -0.51
C TYR A 545 13.07 -1.93 -0.10
N ARG A 546 12.80 -3.23 -0.02
CA ARG A 546 11.64 -3.78 0.68
C ARG A 546 12.12 -4.80 1.71
N ALA A 547 11.38 -4.94 2.81
CA ALA A 547 11.67 -5.90 3.86
C ALA A 547 10.44 -6.77 4.11
N SER A 548 10.67 -8.06 4.31
CA SER A 548 9.68 -9.05 4.71
C SER A 548 10.24 -9.86 5.86
N TYR A 549 9.39 -10.32 6.79
CA TYR A 549 9.81 -11.23 7.84
C TYR A 549 9.08 -12.57 7.77
N VAL A 550 9.79 -13.62 8.17
CA VAL A 550 9.25 -14.96 8.42
C VAL A 550 9.74 -15.38 9.80
N TYR A 551 8.94 -16.15 10.55
CA TYR A 551 9.44 -16.86 11.71
C TYR A 551 9.80 -18.30 11.35
N ASP A 552 11.01 -18.73 11.73
CA ASP A 552 11.49 -20.09 11.62
C ASP A 552 11.28 -20.85 12.96
N PRO A 553 10.36 -21.84 13.01
CA PRO A 553 10.12 -22.64 14.20
C PRO A 553 11.23 -23.66 14.51
N ASP A 554 12.06 -24.05 13.54
CA ASP A 554 13.13 -25.03 13.76
C ASP A 554 14.34 -24.38 14.44
N SER A 555 14.65 -23.10 14.12
CA SER A 555 15.73 -22.34 14.79
C SER A 555 15.27 -21.38 15.90
N LYS A 556 13.96 -21.21 16.10
CA LYS A 556 13.33 -20.25 17.02
C LYS A 556 13.69 -18.77 16.73
N LYS A 557 13.54 -18.33 15.48
CA LYS A 557 13.99 -16.99 15.04
C LYS A 557 13.00 -16.26 14.16
N PHE A 558 13.00 -14.93 14.26
CA PHE A 558 12.48 -14.08 13.20
C PHE A 558 13.62 -13.80 12.22
N ILE A 559 13.37 -14.02 10.93
CA ILE A 559 14.30 -13.74 9.84
C ILE A 559 13.68 -12.60 9.03
N ILE A 560 14.28 -11.40 9.11
CA ILE A 560 13.93 -10.25 8.28
C ILE A 560 14.83 -10.29 7.04
N THR A 561 14.27 -10.62 5.88
CA THR A 561 14.98 -10.54 4.61
C THR A 561 14.79 -9.14 4.02
N VAL A 562 15.90 -8.41 3.84
CA VAL A 562 15.92 -7.10 3.18
C VAL A 562 16.47 -7.26 1.76
N VAL A 563 15.71 -6.81 0.76
CA VAL A 563 16.05 -6.91 -0.67
C VAL A 563 15.85 -5.55 -1.35
N LYS A 564 16.51 -5.30 -2.48
CA LYS A 564 16.23 -4.12 -3.29
C LYS A 564 14.88 -4.21 -3.99
N THR A 565 14.23 -3.06 -4.17
CA THR A 565 13.01 -2.95 -4.98
C THR A 565 13.31 -3.14 -6.47
N LEU A 566 12.34 -3.63 -7.24
CA LEU A 566 12.48 -3.76 -8.70
C LEU A 566 12.72 -2.38 -9.35
N ALA A 567 12.12 -1.32 -8.83
CA ALA A 567 12.41 0.06 -9.22
C ALA A 567 13.87 0.49 -8.97
N SER A 568 14.55 -0.04 -7.94
CA SER A 568 15.97 0.24 -7.68
C SER A 568 16.92 -0.56 -8.58
N THR A 569 16.47 -1.67 -9.18
CA THR A 569 17.31 -2.57 -9.99
C THR A 569 17.03 -2.52 -11.50
N THR A 570 15.91 -1.96 -11.93
CA THR A 570 15.50 -1.90 -13.34
C THR A 570 15.94 -0.59 -13.98
N GLU A 571 16.78 -0.65 -15.02
CA GLU A 571 17.09 0.53 -15.83
C GLU A 571 15.91 0.86 -16.76
N VAL A 572 15.28 2.02 -16.55
CA VAL A 572 14.16 2.50 -17.39
C VAL A 572 14.62 3.65 -18.29
N THR A 573 14.49 3.46 -19.59
CA THR A 573 14.81 4.40 -20.66
C THR A 573 13.56 5.20 -21.06
N SER A 574 13.69 6.53 -21.15
CA SER A 574 12.62 7.39 -21.66
C SER A 574 12.39 7.16 -23.16
N PRO A 575 11.12 7.06 -23.63
CA PRO A 575 10.81 6.92 -25.05
C PRO A 575 11.03 8.23 -25.82
N GLY A 576 10.78 8.21 -27.14
CA GLY A 576 10.50 9.44 -27.88
C GLY A 576 9.15 10.05 -27.46
N THR A 577 8.96 11.35 -27.72
CA THR A 577 7.75 12.08 -27.32
C THR A 577 6.55 11.78 -28.23
N THR A 578 5.43 11.38 -27.65
CA THR A 578 4.11 11.36 -28.31
C THR A 578 3.66 12.81 -28.60
N ARG A 579 3.02 13.06 -29.75
CA ARG A 579 2.56 14.41 -30.12
C ARG A 579 1.07 14.58 -29.88
N VAL A 580 0.74 15.40 -28.90
CA VAL A 580 -0.61 15.54 -28.33
C VAL A 580 -1.20 16.91 -28.61
N ALA A 581 -2.53 17.00 -28.60
CA ALA A 581 -3.23 18.26 -28.81
C ALA A 581 -2.94 19.26 -27.67
N ASN A 582 -2.95 18.78 -26.42
CA ASN A 582 -2.71 19.54 -25.20
C ASN A 582 -1.86 18.74 -24.20
N THR A 583 -0.63 19.19 -23.90
CA THR A 583 0.32 18.50 -23.01
C THR A 583 0.00 18.62 -21.51
N SER A 584 -1.25 18.97 -21.14
CA SER A 584 -1.71 19.03 -19.76
C SER A 584 -3.14 18.53 -19.55
N ASP A 585 -3.72 17.89 -20.56
CA ASP A 585 -5.09 17.34 -20.57
C ASP A 585 -5.18 16.26 -21.66
N LEU A 586 -4.37 15.20 -21.52
CA LEU A 586 -4.32 14.09 -22.48
C LEU A 586 -5.62 13.29 -22.53
N THR A 587 -6.06 12.93 -23.74
CA THR A 587 -7.14 11.94 -23.91
C THR A 587 -6.69 10.53 -23.52
N ASP A 588 -7.65 9.61 -23.35
CA ASP A 588 -7.34 8.22 -22.99
C ASP A 588 -6.60 7.48 -24.13
N GLU A 589 -6.84 7.85 -25.39
CA GLU A 589 -6.08 7.39 -26.54
C GLU A 589 -4.64 7.94 -26.55
N GLU A 590 -4.44 9.24 -26.25
CA GLU A 590 -3.10 9.83 -26.13
C GLU A 590 -2.29 9.19 -24.98
N LYS A 591 -2.96 8.78 -23.89
CA LYS A 591 -2.37 8.00 -22.79
C LYS A 591 -1.98 6.58 -23.22
N GLU A 592 -2.81 5.90 -24.01
CA GLU A 592 -2.49 4.56 -24.55
C GLU A 592 -1.28 4.60 -25.51
N GLU A 593 -1.16 5.65 -26.34
CA GLU A 593 0.04 5.86 -27.17
C GLU A 593 1.30 6.07 -26.34
N VAL A 594 1.25 6.91 -25.29
CA VAL A 594 2.39 7.11 -24.37
C VAL A 594 2.79 5.81 -23.66
N ALA A 595 1.82 5.06 -23.14
CA ALA A 595 2.10 3.77 -22.50
C ALA A 595 2.76 2.78 -23.48
N THR A 596 2.24 2.68 -24.71
CA THR A 596 2.79 1.84 -25.77
C THR A 596 4.22 2.26 -26.16
N ALA A 597 4.50 3.56 -26.21
CA ALA A 597 5.83 4.09 -26.48
C ALA A 597 6.84 3.72 -25.37
N ILE A 598 6.44 3.78 -24.10
CA ILE A 598 7.27 3.39 -22.95
C ILE A 598 7.58 1.89 -23.01
N THR A 599 6.59 1.02 -23.22
CA THR A 599 6.79 -0.43 -23.38
C THR A 599 7.72 -0.74 -24.55
N THR A 600 7.57 -0.02 -25.67
CA THR A 600 8.44 -0.20 -26.85
C THR A 600 9.88 0.23 -26.61
N ALA A 601 10.10 1.27 -25.79
CA ALA A 601 11.45 1.72 -25.39
C ALA A 601 12.10 0.84 -24.31
N ASN A 602 11.32 0.01 -23.61
CA ASN A 602 11.78 -0.81 -22.49
C ASN A 602 11.32 -2.28 -22.66
N PRO A 603 11.86 -3.00 -23.66
CA PRO A 603 11.46 -4.39 -23.94
C PRO A 603 11.85 -5.39 -22.84
N ASP A 604 12.81 -5.02 -21.98
CA ASP A 604 13.34 -5.85 -20.89
C ASP A 604 12.74 -5.48 -19.50
N LEU A 605 11.56 -4.85 -19.46
CA LEU A 605 10.83 -4.63 -18.19
C LEU A 605 10.48 -5.97 -17.52
N PRO A 606 10.45 -6.05 -16.17
CA PRO A 606 9.95 -7.21 -15.45
C PRO A 606 8.51 -7.58 -15.84
N GLU A 607 8.21 -8.88 -15.81
CA GLU A 607 6.85 -9.38 -15.99
C GLU A 607 5.89 -8.76 -14.94
N ASP A 608 4.64 -8.56 -15.36
CA ASP A 608 3.57 -7.86 -14.61
C ASP A 608 3.85 -6.38 -14.25
N THR A 609 4.85 -5.72 -14.88
CA THR A 609 4.99 -4.26 -14.80
C THR A 609 3.78 -3.56 -15.44
N THR A 610 3.07 -2.74 -14.67
CA THR A 610 1.95 -1.91 -15.16
C THR A 610 2.41 -0.48 -15.42
N ILE A 611 1.76 0.21 -16.37
CA ILE A 611 2.09 1.60 -16.75
C ILE A 611 0.82 2.44 -16.66
N THR A 612 0.85 3.52 -15.87
CA THR A 612 -0.26 4.47 -15.72
C THR A 612 0.21 5.86 -16.13
N VAL A 613 -0.47 6.48 -17.10
CA VAL A 613 -0.11 7.80 -17.66
C VAL A 613 -1.06 8.88 -17.13
N ALA A 614 -0.52 9.93 -16.52
CA ALA A 614 -1.29 11.05 -16.01
C ALA A 614 -1.70 12.05 -17.12
N ASP A 615 -2.60 12.98 -16.81
CA ASP A 615 -3.15 13.95 -17.78
C ASP A 615 -2.09 14.89 -18.39
N ASN A 616 -0.90 15.01 -17.78
CA ASN A 616 0.25 15.76 -18.29
C ASN A 616 1.27 14.89 -19.05
N GLY A 617 0.98 13.60 -19.25
CA GLY A 617 1.86 12.62 -19.87
C GLY A 617 2.88 11.95 -18.93
N ASP A 618 3.11 12.47 -17.72
CA ASP A 618 4.03 11.81 -16.78
C ASP A 618 3.50 10.41 -16.44
N ALA A 619 4.35 9.40 -16.59
CA ALA A 619 3.97 8.00 -16.56
C ALA A 619 4.64 7.27 -15.41
N THR A 620 3.83 6.70 -14.52
CA THR A 620 4.29 5.84 -13.43
C THR A 620 4.28 4.39 -13.88
N LEU A 621 5.43 3.74 -13.80
CA LEU A 621 5.58 2.30 -13.93
C LEU A 621 5.50 1.71 -12.52
N THR A 622 4.63 0.73 -12.30
CA THR A 622 4.50 -0.02 -11.05
C THR A 622 4.90 -1.47 -11.31
N PHE A 623 5.92 -1.95 -10.60
CA PHE A 623 6.44 -3.30 -10.73
C PHE A 623 5.66 -4.29 -9.85
N SER A 624 5.87 -5.59 -10.06
CA SER A 624 5.23 -6.70 -9.34
C SER A 624 5.66 -6.85 -7.87
N ASP A 625 6.49 -5.95 -7.34
CA ASP A 625 6.81 -5.80 -5.91
C ASP A 625 6.24 -4.50 -5.30
N ASP A 626 5.22 -3.91 -5.93
CA ASP A 626 4.57 -2.63 -5.64
C ASP A 626 5.49 -1.39 -5.67
N SER A 627 6.77 -1.56 -6.02
CA SER A 627 7.68 -0.43 -6.20
C SER A 627 7.36 0.34 -7.49
N THR A 628 7.68 1.64 -7.52
CA THR A 628 7.33 2.53 -8.62
C THR A 628 8.51 3.36 -9.11
N THR A 629 8.47 3.74 -10.39
CA THR A 629 9.35 4.74 -11.00
C THR A 629 8.58 5.59 -12.01
N THR A 630 9.02 6.82 -12.27
CA THR A 630 8.27 7.78 -13.10
C THR A 630 9.10 8.25 -14.29
N VAL A 631 8.56 8.04 -15.50
CA VAL A 631 9.08 8.60 -16.75
C VAL A 631 8.35 9.92 -17.03
N THR A 632 9.12 10.99 -17.23
CA THR A 632 8.59 12.35 -17.46
C THR A 632 9.03 12.88 -18.82
N ASN A 633 8.40 13.97 -19.30
CA ASN A 633 8.70 14.56 -20.62
C ASN A 633 8.41 13.59 -21.79
N THR A 634 7.37 12.78 -21.66
CA THR A 634 6.87 11.78 -22.63
C THR A 634 6.07 12.39 -23.79
N VAL A 635 5.71 13.68 -23.70
CA VAL A 635 4.80 14.35 -24.64
C VAL A 635 5.37 15.67 -25.16
N GLU A 636 5.03 16.00 -26.40
CA GLU A 636 5.30 17.29 -27.04
C GLU A 636 4.00 17.82 -27.69
N THR A 637 3.81 19.13 -27.77
CA THR A 637 2.64 19.70 -28.46
C THR A 637 2.73 19.45 -29.97
N ALA A 638 1.67 18.87 -30.55
CA ALA A 638 1.54 18.69 -31.99
C ALA A 638 1.60 20.02 -32.75
N MET A 639 2.28 20.07 -33.91
CA MET A 639 2.31 21.30 -34.73
C MET A 639 0.91 21.67 -35.25
N SER A 640 0.05 20.68 -35.48
CA SER A 640 -1.37 20.85 -35.83
C SER A 640 -2.15 21.73 -34.85
N SER A 641 -1.85 21.70 -33.54
CA SER A 641 -2.48 22.57 -32.53
C SER A 641 -2.24 24.06 -32.76
N SER A 642 -1.26 24.42 -33.60
CA SER A 642 -0.91 25.80 -33.95
C SER A 642 -1.46 26.30 -35.29
N ALA A 643 -2.28 25.48 -35.98
CA ALA A 643 -2.75 25.77 -37.34
C ALA A 643 -3.58 27.07 -37.44
N GLN A 644 -3.26 27.89 -38.45
CA GLN A 644 -3.82 29.24 -38.64
C GLN A 644 -4.57 29.36 -39.97
N ALA A 645 -5.74 30.00 -39.93
CA ALA A 645 -6.48 30.37 -41.14
C ALA A 645 -5.70 31.42 -41.97
N PRO A 646 -5.82 31.40 -43.30
CA PRO A 646 -5.23 32.44 -44.15
C PRO A 646 -5.81 33.82 -43.81
N THR A 647 -4.94 34.83 -43.73
CA THR A 647 -5.33 36.21 -43.38
C THR A 647 -6.13 36.91 -44.47
N THR A 648 -6.36 36.27 -45.62
CA THR A 648 -7.15 36.78 -46.75
C THR A 648 -7.80 35.59 -47.45
N LEU A 649 -9.12 35.68 -47.62
CA LEU A 649 -9.92 34.64 -48.28
C LEU A 649 -9.71 34.69 -49.81
N VAL A 650 -9.71 33.53 -50.45
CA VAL A 650 -9.62 33.40 -51.91
C VAL A 650 -11.00 33.68 -52.53
N ALA A 651 -11.05 34.59 -53.51
CA ALA A 651 -12.28 34.91 -54.22
C ALA A 651 -12.59 33.84 -55.29
N VAL A 652 -13.70 33.13 -55.13
CA VAL A 652 -14.16 32.03 -55.99
C VAL A 652 -15.44 32.39 -56.73
N ALA A 653 -15.71 31.72 -57.86
CA ALA A 653 -16.95 31.91 -58.62
C ALA A 653 -18.16 31.19 -57.99
N ASP A 654 -17.92 30.03 -57.38
CA ASP A 654 -18.90 29.20 -56.69
C ASP A 654 -18.19 28.59 -55.45
N LYS A 655 -18.82 28.67 -54.27
CA LYS A 655 -18.30 28.09 -53.02
C LYS A 655 -18.65 26.61 -52.83
N THR A 656 -19.53 26.07 -53.66
CA THR A 656 -19.95 24.67 -53.60
C THR A 656 -19.20 23.79 -54.61
N ASN A 657 -18.41 24.39 -55.51
CA ASN A 657 -17.67 23.69 -56.54
C ASN A 657 -16.49 24.54 -57.06
N LEU A 658 -15.43 24.64 -56.25
CA LEU A 658 -14.17 25.30 -56.61
C LEU A 658 -13.53 24.66 -57.84
N THR A 659 -13.07 25.48 -58.78
CA THR A 659 -12.18 25.02 -59.85
C THR A 659 -10.79 24.66 -59.30
N GLU A 660 -10.05 23.79 -60.00
CA GLU A 660 -8.68 23.41 -59.61
C GLU A 660 -7.72 24.60 -59.45
N ALA A 661 -7.96 25.70 -60.18
CA ALA A 661 -7.21 26.95 -60.02
C ALA A 661 -7.55 27.67 -58.70
N GLU A 662 -8.82 27.66 -58.28
CA GLU A 662 -9.27 28.22 -57.02
C GLU A 662 -8.82 27.36 -55.83
N LYS A 663 -8.87 26.03 -55.94
CA LYS A 663 -8.26 25.10 -54.97
C LYS A 663 -6.76 25.35 -54.81
N THR A 664 -6.04 25.53 -55.92
CA THR A 664 -4.60 25.83 -55.92
C THR A 664 -4.30 27.15 -55.20
N ALA A 665 -5.15 28.17 -55.37
CA ALA A 665 -5.00 29.44 -54.66
C ALA A 665 -5.29 29.29 -53.15
N VAL A 666 -6.31 28.52 -52.75
CA VAL A 666 -6.58 28.21 -51.32
C VAL A 666 -5.41 27.46 -50.70
N MET A 667 -4.91 26.43 -51.38
CA MET A 667 -3.75 25.62 -50.96
C MET A 667 -2.53 26.51 -50.69
N GLN A 668 -2.24 27.48 -51.57
CA GLN A 668 -1.14 28.43 -51.39
C GLN A 668 -1.39 29.42 -50.24
N ALA A 669 -2.61 29.95 -50.09
CA ALA A 669 -2.94 30.88 -49.01
C ALA A 669 -2.82 30.22 -47.63
N VAL A 670 -3.33 28.98 -47.50
CA VAL A 670 -3.24 28.17 -46.28
C VAL A 670 -1.79 27.78 -45.98
N ALA A 671 -1.02 27.33 -46.98
CA ALA A 671 0.40 27.02 -46.80
C ALA A 671 1.24 28.26 -46.44
N ALA A 672 0.88 29.46 -46.91
CA ALA A 672 1.58 30.70 -46.56
C ALA A 672 1.28 31.21 -45.13
N ALA A 673 0.13 30.83 -44.55
CA ALA A 673 -0.26 31.18 -43.19
C ALA A 673 0.33 30.27 -42.11
N ASN A 674 0.91 29.12 -42.50
CA ASN A 674 1.35 28.07 -41.60
C ASN A 674 2.84 27.74 -41.82
N THR A 675 3.63 27.74 -40.76
CA THR A 675 5.02 27.27 -40.79
C THR A 675 5.09 25.75 -40.66
N ASN A 676 6.21 25.15 -41.08
CA ASN A 676 6.48 23.71 -40.95
C ASN A 676 5.46 22.79 -41.66
N VAL A 677 4.80 23.30 -42.70
CA VAL A 677 3.87 22.51 -43.53
C VAL A 677 4.63 21.56 -44.45
N SER A 678 4.23 20.30 -44.49
CA SER A 678 4.71 19.28 -45.43
C SER A 678 3.78 19.11 -46.64
N ASN A 679 2.47 19.28 -46.46
CA ASN A 679 1.46 19.19 -47.52
C ASN A 679 0.20 20.03 -47.17
N VAL A 680 -0.57 20.44 -48.18
CA VAL A 680 -1.93 20.95 -48.03
C VAL A 680 -2.80 20.37 -49.14
N THR A 681 -3.98 19.86 -48.80
CA THR A 681 -5.02 19.48 -49.77
C THR A 681 -6.26 20.35 -49.57
N VAL A 682 -7.08 20.51 -50.62
CA VAL A 682 -8.31 21.32 -50.60
C VAL A 682 -9.41 20.55 -51.33
N ASP A 683 -10.62 20.51 -50.76
CA ASP A 683 -11.80 19.86 -51.37
C ASP A 683 -12.54 20.78 -52.38
N ASN A 684 -13.77 20.41 -52.75
CA ASN A 684 -14.57 21.17 -53.72
C ASN A 684 -15.24 22.40 -53.08
N GLU A 685 -15.42 22.39 -51.77
CA GLU A 685 -16.11 23.40 -50.97
C GLU A 685 -15.11 24.45 -50.44
N GLY A 686 -13.83 24.10 -50.38
CA GLY A 686 -12.72 24.97 -49.98
C GLY A 686 -12.14 24.65 -48.60
N ASN A 687 -12.58 23.57 -47.92
CA ASN A 687 -11.93 23.14 -46.69
C ASN A 687 -10.52 22.65 -47.02
N ALA A 688 -9.54 23.05 -46.20
CA ALA A 688 -8.14 22.76 -46.43
C ALA A 688 -7.56 21.89 -45.31
N THR A 689 -7.05 20.71 -45.65
CA THR A 689 -6.34 19.83 -44.72
C THR A 689 -4.85 20.04 -44.85
N ILE A 690 -4.22 20.47 -43.76
CA ILE A 690 -2.78 20.66 -43.62
C ILE A 690 -2.16 19.37 -43.08
N THR A 691 -1.01 18.99 -43.62
CA THR A 691 -0.06 18.07 -42.97
C THR A 691 1.20 18.85 -42.60
N PHE A 692 1.69 18.67 -41.39
CA PHE A 692 2.90 19.33 -40.88
C PHE A 692 4.14 18.41 -41.02
N SER A 693 5.33 18.95 -40.76
CA SER A 693 6.60 18.22 -40.90
C SER A 693 6.86 17.20 -39.78
N ASP A 694 6.06 17.25 -38.71
CA ASP A 694 5.99 16.24 -37.65
C ASP A 694 4.95 15.13 -37.96
N SER A 695 4.39 15.13 -39.17
CA SER A 695 3.29 14.28 -39.67
C SER A 695 1.91 14.53 -39.06
N THR A 696 1.75 15.51 -38.16
CA THR A 696 0.44 15.86 -37.60
C THR A 696 -0.44 16.57 -38.64
N THR A 697 -1.76 16.53 -38.48
CA THR A 697 -2.72 17.13 -39.43
C THR A 697 -3.72 18.06 -38.76
N ALA A 698 -4.19 19.06 -39.50
CA ALA A 698 -5.23 20.00 -39.07
C ALA A 698 -6.13 20.38 -40.23
N THR A 699 -7.43 20.61 -39.98
CA THR A 699 -8.40 21.00 -41.02
C THR A 699 -8.91 22.42 -40.78
N ILE A 700 -8.87 23.24 -41.84
CA ILE A 700 -9.37 24.62 -41.86
C ILE A 700 -10.63 24.67 -42.73
N SER A 701 -11.74 25.11 -42.14
CA SER A 701 -13.05 25.12 -42.77
C SER A 701 -13.21 26.18 -43.87
N ALA A 702 -14.07 25.92 -44.85
CA ALA A 702 -14.26 26.74 -46.06
C ALA A 702 -14.61 28.22 -45.78
N ASP A 703 -15.35 28.51 -44.70
CA ASP A 703 -15.67 29.86 -44.23
C ASP A 703 -14.42 30.70 -43.90
N LYS A 704 -13.28 30.04 -43.66
CA LYS A 704 -11.98 30.64 -43.33
C LYS A 704 -10.99 30.58 -44.49
N THR A 705 -11.39 30.11 -45.68
CA THR A 705 -10.53 30.01 -46.86
C THR A 705 -11.09 30.72 -48.09
N VAL A 706 -12.41 30.78 -48.29
CA VAL A 706 -13.04 31.27 -49.54
C VAL A 706 -14.10 32.36 -49.36
N THR A 707 -14.23 33.23 -50.37
CA THR A 707 -15.27 34.27 -50.50
C THR A 707 -15.77 34.34 -51.94
N GLU A 708 -16.92 34.99 -52.20
CA GLU A 708 -17.50 35.08 -53.56
C GLU A 708 -16.94 36.26 -54.37
N LYS A 709 -16.89 36.10 -55.70
CA LYS A 709 -16.59 37.17 -56.67
C LYS A 709 -17.76 38.16 -56.80
N ALA A 710 -17.44 39.45 -56.96
CA ALA A 710 -18.43 40.51 -57.15
C ALA A 710 -19.07 40.46 -58.57
N LYS A 711 -20.27 41.05 -58.70
CA LYS A 711 -21.03 41.12 -59.96
C LYS A 711 -20.59 42.29 -60.84
N THR A 712 -20.68 42.12 -62.16
CA THR A 712 -20.47 43.17 -63.16
C THR A 712 -21.63 44.16 -63.17
N ASP A 713 -21.30 45.44 -63.22
CA ASP A 713 -22.24 46.54 -63.39
C ASP A 713 -22.82 46.51 -64.81
N ALA A 714 -24.14 46.65 -64.95
CA ALA A 714 -24.82 46.60 -66.24
C ALA A 714 -24.54 47.85 -67.09
N ALA A 715 -24.76 47.75 -68.41
CA ALA A 715 -24.72 48.92 -69.29
C ALA A 715 -25.80 49.95 -68.91
N ASP A 716 -25.51 51.24 -68.95
CA ASP A 716 -26.46 52.27 -68.50
C ASP A 716 -27.74 52.35 -69.35
N SER A 717 -27.66 51.98 -70.63
CA SER A 717 -28.81 51.80 -71.51
C SER A 717 -28.44 51.03 -72.77
N VAL A 718 -29.46 50.61 -73.53
CA VAL A 718 -29.33 50.31 -74.96
C VAL A 718 -30.33 51.16 -75.73
N THR A 719 -29.91 51.64 -76.91
CA THR A 719 -30.73 52.38 -77.86
C THR A 719 -30.73 51.65 -79.19
N ALA A 720 -31.88 51.58 -79.85
CA ALA A 720 -32.02 50.87 -81.11
C ALA A 720 -32.97 51.64 -82.04
N THR A 721 -32.54 51.91 -83.27
CA THR A 721 -33.28 52.81 -84.18
C THR A 721 -33.09 52.39 -85.63
N ASN A 722 -34.20 52.28 -86.36
CA ASN A 722 -34.16 52.05 -87.79
C ASN A 722 -33.83 53.34 -88.56
N ARG A 723 -33.00 53.22 -89.60
CA ARG A 723 -32.42 54.35 -90.34
C ARG A 723 -33.09 54.50 -91.71
N ALA A 724 -33.79 55.61 -91.90
CA ALA A 724 -34.40 55.94 -93.19
C ALA A 724 -33.35 56.11 -94.32
N GLY A 725 -33.72 55.71 -95.54
CA GLY A 725 -32.95 55.99 -96.76
C GLY A 725 -31.80 55.04 -97.12
N SER A 726 -31.63 53.90 -96.44
CA SER A 726 -30.74 52.82 -96.89
C SER A 726 -31.54 51.54 -97.16
N SER A 727 -31.34 50.94 -98.33
CA SER A 727 -31.95 49.66 -98.70
C SER A 727 -31.09 48.45 -98.34
N THR A 728 -29.95 48.65 -97.67
CA THR A 728 -28.99 47.58 -97.35
C THR A 728 -28.53 47.57 -95.89
N ILE A 729 -28.39 48.73 -95.22
CA ILE A 729 -27.96 48.80 -93.80
C ILE A 729 -29.04 49.54 -93.00
N GLY A 730 -29.87 48.77 -92.29
CA GLY A 730 -31.19 49.23 -91.86
C GLY A 730 -31.27 49.73 -90.43
N THR A 731 -30.59 49.09 -89.48
CA THR A 731 -30.78 49.34 -88.04
C THR A 731 -29.48 49.74 -87.38
N ALA A 732 -29.53 50.69 -86.45
CA ALA A 732 -28.42 51.08 -85.60
C ALA A 732 -28.75 50.75 -84.14
N LEU A 733 -27.92 49.92 -83.51
CA LEU A 733 -27.89 49.67 -82.07
C LEU A 733 -26.77 50.53 -81.47
N THR A 734 -26.98 51.12 -80.29
CA THR A 734 -25.91 51.80 -79.55
C THR A 734 -26.06 51.60 -78.04
N ILE A 735 -24.97 51.14 -77.42
CA ILE A 735 -24.88 50.70 -76.04
C ILE A 735 -23.83 51.59 -75.33
N PRO A 736 -24.25 52.71 -74.71
CA PRO A 736 -23.35 53.59 -73.97
C PRO A 736 -23.11 53.12 -72.52
N ARG A 737 -21.97 53.54 -71.95
CA ARG A 737 -21.66 53.53 -70.51
C ARG A 737 -21.43 54.97 -70.04
N ALA A 738 -22.04 55.37 -68.92
CA ALA A 738 -22.32 56.78 -68.61
C ALA A 738 -21.08 57.62 -68.25
N SER A 739 -19.98 57.00 -67.82
CA SER A 739 -18.71 57.71 -67.55
C SER A 739 -17.45 56.83 -67.70
N GLU A 740 -17.60 55.51 -67.81
CA GLU A 740 -16.47 54.58 -67.81
C GLU A 740 -16.23 53.93 -69.18
N VAL A 741 -14.97 53.68 -69.50
CA VAL A 741 -14.54 52.87 -70.64
C VAL A 741 -14.70 51.40 -70.26
N TYR A 742 -15.27 50.57 -71.14
CA TYR A 742 -15.32 49.12 -70.91
C TYR A 742 -13.88 48.55 -70.87
N PRO A 743 -13.47 47.82 -69.82
CA PRO A 743 -12.13 47.22 -69.74
C PRO A 743 -11.87 46.22 -70.88
N ASP A 744 -10.64 46.13 -71.38
CA ASP A 744 -10.26 45.14 -72.40
C ASP A 744 -10.61 43.71 -71.97
N GLY A 745 -11.19 42.93 -72.89
CA GLY A 745 -11.67 41.58 -72.62
C GLY A 745 -13.05 41.52 -71.97
N THR A 746 -13.70 42.65 -71.68
CA THR A 746 -15.12 42.68 -71.29
C THR A 746 -15.97 42.16 -72.44
N SER A 747 -16.72 41.08 -72.19
CA SER A 747 -17.61 40.46 -73.18
C SER A 747 -19.00 41.07 -73.14
N PHE A 748 -19.69 40.98 -74.28
CA PHE A 748 -21.09 41.39 -74.42
C PHE A 748 -21.88 40.36 -75.23
N GLU A 749 -23.15 40.19 -74.87
CA GLU A 749 -24.13 39.39 -75.60
C GLU A 749 -25.35 40.26 -75.88
N ILE A 750 -25.71 40.38 -77.15
CA ILE A 750 -26.85 41.16 -77.65
C ILE A 750 -27.87 40.18 -78.22
N VAL A 751 -29.07 40.14 -77.65
CA VAL A 751 -30.19 39.30 -78.12
C VAL A 751 -31.24 40.17 -78.78
N LEU A 752 -31.61 39.82 -80.01
CA LEU A 752 -32.67 40.43 -80.81
C LEU A 752 -33.88 39.50 -80.79
N THR A 753 -35.02 39.95 -80.28
CA THR A 753 -36.27 39.18 -80.20
C THR A 753 -37.34 39.85 -81.05
N ALA A 754 -37.74 39.21 -82.14
CA ALA A 754 -38.80 39.68 -83.02
C ALA A 754 -40.19 39.60 -82.36
N THR A 755 -41.18 40.30 -82.93
CA THR A 755 -42.57 40.36 -82.41
C THR A 755 -43.32 39.02 -82.48
N ASP A 756 -42.82 38.04 -83.22
CA ASP A 756 -43.31 36.65 -83.22
C ASP A 756 -42.62 35.73 -82.18
N GLY A 757 -41.64 36.26 -81.43
CA GLY A 757 -40.86 35.53 -80.44
C GLY A 757 -39.55 34.92 -80.97
N THR A 758 -39.24 35.04 -82.27
CA THR A 758 -37.99 34.52 -82.85
C THR A 758 -36.78 35.30 -82.34
N THR A 759 -35.78 34.59 -81.81
CA THR A 759 -34.55 35.18 -81.25
C THR A 759 -33.33 35.00 -82.16
N GLN A 760 -32.47 36.01 -82.20
CA GLN A 760 -31.14 35.96 -82.83
C GLN A 760 -30.11 36.62 -81.91
N THR A 761 -28.89 36.08 -81.84
CA THR A 761 -27.87 36.53 -80.88
C THR A 761 -26.60 36.99 -81.59
N ILE A 762 -26.03 38.09 -81.13
CA ILE A 762 -24.72 38.62 -81.52
C ILE A 762 -23.84 38.64 -80.27
N LYS A 763 -22.72 37.92 -80.26
CA LYS A 763 -21.74 37.94 -79.16
C LYS A 763 -20.44 38.60 -79.59
N GLY A 764 -19.73 39.18 -78.62
CA GLY A 764 -18.43 39.78 -78.86
C GLY A 764 -17.71 40.19 -77.59
N TYR A 765 -16.57 40.86 -77.77
CA TYR A 765 -15.81 41.46 -76.67
C TYR A 765 -15.07 42.73 -77.11
N THR A 766 -14.72 43.53 -76.11
CA THR A 766 -13.93 44.75 -76.21
C THR A 766 -12.45 44.43 -76.38
N SER A 767 -11.78 45.11 -77.31
CA SER A 767 -10.35 44.90 -77.56
C SER A 767 -9.69 46.12 -78.18
N SER A 768 -8.82 46.77 -77.41
CA SER A 768 -7.99 47.91 -77.83
C SER A 768 -6.97 47.58 -78.92
N SER A 769 -6.67 46.29 -79.17
CA SER A 769 -5.83 45.86 -80.28
C SER A 769 -6.55 45.85 -81.63
N GLU A 770 -7.89 45.86 -81.66
CA GLU A 770 -8.66 45.83 -82.90
C GLU A 770 -8.97 47.22 -83.45
N SER A 771 -8.90 47.37 -84.77
CA SER A 771 -9.17 48.65 -85.46
C SER A 771 -10.63 49.14 -85.33
N SER A 772 -11.54 48.24 -84.98
CA SER A 772 -12.94 48.49 -84.61
C SER A 772 -13.14 48.82 -83.11
N GLY A 773 -12.18 48.48 -82.25
CA GLY A 773 -12.31 48.44 -80.79
C GLY A 773 -13.08 47.22 -80.25
N PHE A 774 -13.62 46.35 -81.12
CA PHE A 774 -14.47 45.22 -80.76
C PHE A 774 -14.31 44.03 -81.71
N VAL A 775 -14.34 42.82 -81.17
CA VAL A 775 -14.46 41.57 -81.92
C VAL A 775 -15.90 41.05 -81.82
N ILE A 776 -16.49 40.66 -82.95
CA ILE A 776 -17.73 39.88 -82.98
C ILE A 776 -17.34 38.40 -83.11
N THR A 777 -17.83 37.56 -82.20
CA THR A 777 -17.56 36.11 -82.14
C THR A 777 -18.73 35.26 -82.62
N GLU A 778 -19.96 35.80 -82.64
CA GLU A 778 -21.19 35.11 -83.04
C GLU A 778 -22.17 36.12 -83.66
N GLY A 779 -22.97 35.70 -84.65
CA GLY A 779 -23.96 36.56 -85.33
C GLY A 779 -23.37 37.61 -86.29
N SER A 780 -22.18 37.35 -86.84
CA SER A 780 -21.45 38.31 -87.70
C SER A 780 -22.10 38.57 -89.06
N ASP A 781 -22.94 37.66 -89.54
CA ASP A 781 -23.76 37.79 -90.76
C ASP A 781 -24.90 38.81 -90.61
N LEU A 782 -25.39 39.00 -89.38
CA LEU A 782 -26.37 40.03 -89.04
C LEU A 782 -25.75 41.45 -88.95
N VAL A 783 -24.42 41.54 -88.87
CA VAL A 783 -23.69 42.78 -88.58
C VAL A 783 -23.02 43.35 -89.83
N ALA A 784 -23.62 44.40 -90.38
CA ALA A 784 -23.10 45.15 -91.51
C ALA A 784 -21.76 45.85 -91.22
N ARG A 785 -21.59 46.33 -89.99
CA ARG A 785 -20.40 47.01 -89.45
C ARG A 785 -20.54 47.27 -87.95
N VAL A 786 -19.40 47.42 -87.27
CA VAL A 786 -19.32 47.93 -85.90
C VAL A 786 -18.56 49.27 -85.91
N SER A 787 -18.87 50.16 -84.97
CA SER A 787 -18.13 51.40 -84.70
C SER A 787 -18.01 51.60 -83.19
N SER A 788 -16.82 52.00 -82.75
CA SER A 788 -16.57 52.47 -81.39
C SER A 788 -16.68 53.99 -81.26
N GLY A 789 -17.11 54.42 -80.08
CA GLY A 789 -16.68 55.67 -79.46
C GLY A 789 -16.14 55.37 -78.06
N THR A 790 -15.64 56.38 -77.34
CA THR A 790 -14.83 56.19 -76.12
C THR A 790 -15.48 55.31 -75.05
N ASN A 791 -16.80 55.45 -74.85
CA ASN A 791 -17.57 54.70 -73.84
C ASN A 791 -18.80 54.02 -74.46
N ASN A 792 -18.83 53.79 -75.78
CA ASN A 792 -20.03 53.31 -76.47
C ASN A 792 -19.74 52.37 -77.64
N LEU A 793 -20.48 51.26 -77.66
CA LEU A 793 -20.54 50.28 -78.75
C LEU A 793 -21.69 50.64 -79.69
N SER A 794 -21.42 50.84 -80.98
CA SER A 794 -22.45 51.01 -82.01
C SER A 794 -22.38 49.88 -83.05
N VAL A 795 -23.42 49.06 -83.13
CA VAL A 795 -23.56 47.94 -84.08
C VAL A 795 -24.61 48.30 -85.13
N TYR A 796 -24.34 48.02 -86.40
CA TYR A 796 -25.29 48.28 -87.50
C TYR A 796 -25.68 46.99 -88.20
N LEU A 797 -26.98 46.79 -88.44
CA LEU A 797 -27.53 45.51 -88.91
C LEU A 797 -27.86 45.47 -90.40
N THR A 798 -27.82 44.25 -90.95
CA THR A 798 -28.15 43.88 -92.34
C THR A 798 -29.13 42.69 -92.36
N PRO A 799 -30.29 42.77 -93.04
CA PRO A 799 -30.98 43.97 -93.53
C PRO A 799 -31.64 44.77 -92.38
N SER A 800 -32.62 45.63 -92.68
CA SER A 800 -33.48 46.28 -91.67
C SER A 800 -34.28 45.25 -90.88
N VAL A 801 -34.28 45.35 -89.55
CA VAL A 801 -35.20 44.57 -88.71
C VAL A 801 -36.58 45.23 -88.61
N SER A 802 -37.60 44.44 -88.29
CA SER A 802 -38.98 44.90 -88.12
C SER A 802 -39.16 45.80 -86.90
N ASN A 803 -40.15 46.69 -86.98
CA ASN A 803 -40.63 47.46 -85.83
C ASN A 803 -41.04 46.54 -84.66
N GLY A 804 -40.98 47.03 -83.42
CA GLY A 804 -41.37 46.25 -82.23
C GLY A 804 -40.38 45.14 -81.82
N THR A 805 -39.36 44.86 -82.62
CA THR A 805 -38.25 43.97 -82.24
C THR A 805 -37.58 44.49 -80.98
N THR A 806 -37.45 43.64 -79.96
CA THR A 806 -36.79 43.97 -78.69
C THR A 806 -35.30 43.62 -78.76
N VAL A 807 -34.47 44.47 -78.18
CA VAL A 807 -33.01 44.29 -78.07
C VAL A 807 -32.68 44.19 -76.59
N SER A 808 -31.93 43.16 -76.19
CA SER A 808 -31.45 42.97 -74.81
C SER A 808 -29.94 42.78 -74.81
N VAL A 809 -29.24 43.28 -73.78
CA VAL A 809 -27.78 43.28 -73.70
C VAL A 809 -27.31 42.91 -72.30
N THR A 810 -26.37 41.97 -72.20
CA THR A 810 -25.61 41.65 -70.96
C THR A 810 -24.11 41.93 -71.16
N VAL A 811 -23.40 42.16 -70.05
CA VAL A 811 -21.97 42.50 -70.02
C VAL A 811 -21.26 41.67 -68.95
N THR A 812 -20.04 41.20 -69.21
CA THR A 812 -19.20 40.52 -68.19
C THR A 812 -17.79 41.07 -68.19
N GLU A 813 -17.36 41.66 -67.07
CA GLU A 813 -15.99 42.15 -66.87
C GLU A 813 -15.05 41.05 -66.37
N PRO A 814 -13.74 41.11 -66.69
CA PRO A 814 -12.77 40.13 -66.21
C PRO A 814 -12.78 39.95 -64.68
N ASN A 815 -12.91 38.70 -64.23
CA ASN A 815 -12.98 38.27 -62.81
C ASN A 815 -14.23 38.71 -62.02
N LYS A 816 -15.21 39.38 -62.64
CA LYS A 816 -16.55 39.59 -62.08
C LYS A 816 -17.54 38.54 -62.61
N THR A 817 -18.67 38.33 -61.94
CA THR A 817 -19.80 37.55 -62.49
C THR A 817 -20.64 38.41 -63.46
N PRO A 818 -21.40 37.82 -64.41
CA PRO A 818 -22.14 38.58 -65.44
C PRO A 818 -23.14 39.61 -64.88
N SER A 819 -23.36 40.69 -65.63
CA SER A 819 -24.35 41.73 -65.29
C SER A 819 -25.79 41.25 -65.45
N ASP A 820 -26.73 42.01 -64.88
CA ASP A 820 -28.12 41.93 -65.31
C ASP A 820 -28.29 42.50 -66.73
N ALA A 821 -29.41 42.15 -67.37
CA ALA A 821 -29.69 42.48 -68.76
C ALA A 821 -30.40 43.84 -68.93
N VAL A 822 -30.08 44.54 -70.02
CA VAL A 822 -30.52 45.92 -70.32
C VAL A 822 -31.21 45.93 -71.68
N SER A 823 -32.43 46.44 -71.79
CA SER A 823 -33.23 46.27 -73.01
C SER A 823 -33.95 47.53 -73.52
N THR A 824 -34.33 47.48 -74.80
CA THR A 824 -35.10 48.52 -75.52
C THR A 824 -35.85 47.92 -76.71
N THR A 825 -36.69 48.71 -77.39
CA THR A 825 -37.51 48.25 -78.53
C THR A 825 -37.27 49.12 -79.77
N ILE A 826 -37.05 48.49 -80.91
CA ILE A 826 -36.80 49.15 -82.20
C ILE A 826 -38.09 49.81 -82.70
N THR A 827 -37.99 51.10 -83.02
CA THR A 827 -39.08 51.91 -83.57
C THR A 827 -38.78 52.33 -85.03
N VAL A 828 -39.82 52.40 -85.87
CA VAL A 828 -39.79 52.95 -87.24
C VAL A 828 -40.45 54.34 -87.31
N ASP A 829 -39.97 55.18 -88.22
CA ASP A 829 -40.59 56.45 -88.60
C ASP A 829 -41.70 56.20 -89.64
N THR A 830 -42.95 56.33 -89.22
CA THR A 830 -44.16 56.21 -90.05
C THR A 830 -44.59 57.54 -90.69
N SER A 831 -44.07 58.67 -90.18
CA SER A 831 -44.69 59.99 -90.32
C SER A 831 -44.89 60.47 -91.77
N LYS A 832 -44.01 60.03 -92.67
CA LYS A 832 -44.08 60.34 -94.10
C LYS A 832 -45.15 59.52 -94.83
N LEU A 833 -45.34 58.26 -94.46
CA LEU A 833 -46.40 57.42 -94.99
C LEU A 833 -47.77 57.95 -94.52
N ASP A 834 -47.87 58.28 -93.23
CA ASP A 834 -49.08 58.88 -92.66
C ASP A 834 -49.43 60.22 -93.32
N SER A 835 -48.43 61.06 -93.60
CA SER A 835 -48.60 62.31 -94.35
C SER A 835 -49.02 62.07 -95.80
N ALA A 836 -48.45 61.07 -96.48
CA ALA A 836 -48.77 60.74 -97.87
C ALA A 836 -50.20 60.20 -98.01
N VAL A 837 -50.62 59.27 -97.15
CA VAL A 837 -52.00 58.75 -97.15
C VAL A 837 -53.01 59.85 -96.83
N SER A 838 -52.68 60.75 -95.89
CA SER A 838 -53.53 61.90 -95.56
C SER A 838 -53.67 62.89 -96.71
N ALA A 839 -52.64 63.06 -97.54
CA ALA A 839 -52.64 63.94 -98.72
C ALA A 839 -53.31 63.31 -99.95
N ALA A 840 -53.33 61.97 -100.03
CA ALA A 840 -53.99 61.22 -101.10
C ALA A 840 -55.52 61.19 -100.94
N GLY A 841 -56.02 61.12 -99.70
CA GLY A 841 -57.46 61.14 -99.42
C GLY A 841 -58.16 59.80 -99.69
N ASP A 842 -59.29 59.85 -100.39
CA ASP A 842 -60.17 58.70 -100.65
C ASP A 842 -59.90 58.04 -102.02
N ALA A 843 -60.24 56.76 -102.13
CA ALA A 843 -60.09 55.99 -103.36
C ALA A 843 -61.05 56.51 -104.44
N VAL A 844 -60.57 56.60 -105.68
CA VAL A 844 -61.37 57.12 -106.81
C VAL A 844 -62.44 56.10 -107.21
N THR A 845 -63.68 56.57 -107.31
CA THR A 845 -64.83 55.81 -107.82
C THR A 845 -65.15 56.20 -109.26
N ALA A 846 -65.54 55.24 -110.10
CA ALA A 846 -66.00 55.52 -111.46
C ALA A 846 -67.33 56.30 -111.46
N ALA A 847 -67.59 57.06 -112.54
CA ALA A 847 -68.87 57.71 -112.78
C ALA A 847 -69.96 56.68 -113.13
N ASP A 848 -71.24 57.02 -112.94
CA ASP A 848 -72.39 56.13 -113.18
C ASP A 848 -72.41 55.58 -114.62
N GLY A 849 -71.95 54.32 -114.78
CA GLY A 849 -71.91 53.60 -116.04
C GLY A 849 -70.54 53.50 -116.73
N GLU A 850 -69.48 54.08 -116.16
CA GLU A 850 -68.11 54.00 -116.68
C GLU A 850 -67.20 53.07 -115.84
N SER A 851 -65.98 52.83 -116.34
CA SER A 851 -64.91 52.10 -115.63
C SER A 851 -63.80 53.07 -115.19
N LEU A 852 -63.03 52.68 -114.17
CA LEU A 852 -61.83 53.41 -113.76
C LEU A 852 -60.75 53.39 -114.87
N THR A 853 -59.86 54.37 -114.82
CA THR A 853 -58.66 54.46 -115.67
C THR A 853 -57.45 53.79 -115.04
N ASP A 854 -56.43 53.45 -115.83
CA ASP A 854 -55.21 52.78 -115.34
C ASP A 854 -54.51 53.58 -114.22
N ALA A 855 -54.51 54.92 -114.30
CA ALA A 855 -53.94 55.79 -113.27
C ALA A 855 -54.80 55.82 -111.98
N GLN A 856 -56.13 55.81 -112.11
CA GLN A 856 -57.05 55.69 -110.97
C GLN A 856 -56.91 54.32 -110.29
N GLN A 857 -56.73 53.24 -111.07
CA GLN A 857 -56.48 51.91 -110.52
C GLN A 857 -55.12 51.84 -109.80
N ALA A 858 -54.03 52.30 -110.44
CA ALA A 858 -52.71 52.30 -109.84
C ALA A 858 -52.63 53.15 -108.55
N PHE A 859 -53.31 54.30 -108.54
CA PHE A 859 -53.50 55.11 -107.33
C PHE A 859 -54.27 54.36 -106.24
N ASN A 860 -55.40 53.73 -106.57
CA ASN A 860 -56.18 52.95 -105.62
C ASN A 860 -55.39 51.75 -105.07
N GLU A 861 -54.56 51.08 -105.88
CA GLU A 861 -53.69 49.97 -105.45
C GLU A 861 -52.53 50.44 -104.55
N ALA A 862 -51.86 51.55 -104.90
CA ALA A 862 -50.82 52.14 -104.07
C ALA A 862 -51.39 52.68 -102.74
N LEU A 863 -52.57 53.31 -102.77
CA LEU A 863 -53.29 53.80 -101.61
C LEU A 863 -53.78 52.65 -100.72
N ALA A 864 -54.25 51.53 -101.31
CA ALA A 864 -54.59 50.32 -100.56
C ALA A 864 -53.35 49.70 -99.91
N THR A 865 -52.22 49.65 -100.62
CA THR A 865 -50.94 49.14 -100.07
C THR A 865 -50.46 50.00 -98.90
N ALA A 866 -50.46 51.33 -99.07
CA ALA A 866 -50.10 52.28 -98.02
C ALA A 866 -51.06 52.21 -96.80
N LYS A 867 -52.38 52.16 -97.02
CA LYS A 867 -53.38 51.98 -95.96
C LYS A 867 -53.27 50.61 -95.27
N SER A 868 -52.87 49.55 -95.99
CA SER A 868 -52.68 48.21 -95.39
C SER A 868 -51.56 48.19 -94.33
N LEU A 869 -50.55 49.04 -94.45
CA LEU A 869 -49.51 49.24 -93.44
C LEU A 869 -49.99 50.05 -92.22
N GLN A 870 -51.10 50.78 -92.34
CA GLN A 870 -51.68 51.59 -91.26
C GLN A 870 -52.79 50.86 -90.48
N THR A 871 -53.60 50.04 -91.15
CA THR A 871 -54.81 49.44 -90.54
C THR A 871 -54.52 48.53 -89.36
N ASP A 872 -55.48 48.50 -88.43
CA ASP A 872 -55.52 47.66 -87.22
C ASP A 872 -54.30 47.75 -86.28
N GLY A 873 -53.52 48.84 -86.36
CA GLY A 873 -52.46 49.19 -85.40
C GLY A 873 -51.30 48.20 -85.29
N SER A 874 -51.30 47.18 -86.14
CA SER A 874 -50.44 45.99 -86.04
C SER A 874 -49.64 45.74 -87.32
N ALA A 875 -50.09 46.25 -88.48
CA ALA A 875 -49.31 46.17 -89.72
C ALA A 875 -48.00 46.97 -89.63
N TYR A 876 -48.00 48.11 -88.94
CA TYR A 876 -46.76 48.80 -88.56
C TYR A 876 -45.86 47.99 -87.62
N ALA A 877 -46.34 46.97 -86.90
CA ALA A 877 -45.58 46.19 -85.91
C ALA A 877 -44.84 44.97 -86.50
N SER A 878 -44.95 44.74 -87.81
CA SER A 878 -44.12 43.79 -88.56
C SER A 878 -43.30 44.46 -89.67
N ALA A 879 -43.73 45.63 -90.16
CA ALA A 879 -43.03 46.35 -91.22
C ALA A 879 -41.61 46.81 -90.82
N THR A 880 -40.69 46.77 -91.78
CA THR A 880 -39.39 47.44 -91.71
C THR A 880 -39.49 48.89 -92.20
N GLN A 881 -38.50 49.71 -91.84
CA GLN A 881 -38.38 51.07 -92.38
C GLN A 881 -38.22 51.11 -93.90
N ALA A 882 -37.70 50.05 -94.53
CA ALA A 882 -37.53 49.99 -95.97
C ALA A 882 -38.88 49.89 -96.69
N GLU A 883 -39.78 49.03 -96.20
CA GLU A 883 -41.13 48.85 -96.75
C GLU A 883 -42.00 50.10 -96.57
N ILE A 884 -41.93 50.74 -95.40
CA ILE A 884 -42.65 52.00 -95.12
C ILE A 884 -42.18 53.11 -96.08
N ASN A 885 -40.87 53.24 -96.30
CA ASN A 885 -40.33 54.20 -97.27
C ASN A 885 -40.79 53.88 -98.70
N ALA A 886 -40.77 52.60 -99.11
CA ALA A 886 -41.18 52.17 -100.45
C ALA A 886 -42.66 52.45 -100.72
N ALA A 887 -43.55 52.11 -99.78
CA ALA A 887 -44.98 52.39 -99.88
C ALA A 887 -45.27 53.90 -99.93
N THR A 888 -44.49 54.72 -99.20
CA THR A 888 -44.61 56.19 -99.24
C THR A 888 -44.33 56.71 -100.64
N THR A 889 -43.22 56.28 -101.25
CA THR A 889 -42.82 56.70 -102.60
C THR A 889 -43.84 56.26 -103.65
N ALA A 890 -44.26 54.99 -103.63
CA ALA A 890 -45.20 54.44 -104.60
C ALA A 890 -46.55 55.19 -104.61
N LEU A 891 -47.06 55.57 -103.43
CA LEU A 891 -48.29 56.36 -103.33
C LEU A 891 -48.11 57.78 -103.90
N GLN A 892 -47.00 58.45 -103.60
CA GLN A 892 -46.73 59.81 -104.08
C GLN A 892 -46.55 59.84 -105.62
N GLU A 893 -45.90 58.83 -106.20
CA GLU A 893 -45.76 58.68 -107.65
C GLU A 893 -47.12 58.41 -108.32
N ALA A 894 -47.95 57.52 -107.75
CA ALA A 894 -49.27 57.22 -108.28
C ALA A 894 -50.26 58.40 -108.18
N GLN A 895 -50.22 59.17 -107.08
CA GLN A 895 -51.01 60.40 -106.93
C GLN A 895 -50.62 61.44 -107.99
N SER A 896 -49.33 61.62 -108.23
CA SER A 896 -48.81 62.55 -109.24
C SER A 896 -49.30 62.21 -110.65
N ALA A 897 -49.48 60.91 -110.96
CA ALA A 897 -50.02 60.46 -112.25
C ALA A 897 -51.53 60.74 -112.38
N LEU A 898 -52.31 60.57 -111.31
CA LEU A 898 -53.75 60.85 -111.27
C LEU A 898 -54.07 62.34 -111.44
N GLU A 899 -53.32 63.21 -110.78
CA GLU A 899 -53.45 64.67 -110.92
C GLU A 899 -53.13 65.13 -112.35
N ALA A 900 -52.15 64.49 -113.01
CA ALA A 900 -51.80 64.76 -114.40
C ALA A 900 -52.89 64.29 -115.39
N GLU A 901 -53.55 63.15 -115.17
CA GLU A 901 -54.68 62.73 -116.01
C GLU A 901 -55.87 63.69 -115.87
N THR A 902 -56.17 64.11 -114.63
CA THR A 902 -57.28 65.05 -114.35
C THR A 902 -57.04 66.40 -115.04
N SER A 903 -55.81 66.90 -114.98
CA SER A 903 -55.36 68.14 -115.64
C SER A 903 -55.38 68.10 -117.18
N ALA A 904 -55.63 66.93 -117.78
CA ALA A 904 -55.74 66.75 -119.23
C ALA A 904 -57.19 66.65 -119.73
N LYS A 905 -58.18 66.78 -118.84
CA LYS A 905 -59.63 66.77 -119.17
C LYS A 905 -60.32 68.14 -119.00
N GLU A 906 -59.62 69.15 -118.47
CA GLU A 906 -60.04 70.57 -118.42
C GLU A 906 -59.50 71.39 -119.62
#